data_AF-A0A8C4R4P0-F1
#
_entry.id   AF-A0A8C4R4P0-F1
#
_cell.length_a   1.000
_cell.length_b   1.000
_cell.length_c   1.000
_cell.angle_alpha   90.00
_cell.angle_beta   90.00
_cell.angle_gamma   90.00
#
_symmetry.space_group_name_H-M   'P 1'
#
loop_
_entity.id
_entity.type
_entity.pdbx_description
1 polymer ?
#
loop_
_entity_poly.entity_id
_entity_poly.type
_entity_poly.pdbx_seq_one_letter_code
_entity_poly.pdbx_strand_id
1 'polypeptide(L)'
;MQLYKTLSEIKSEVESVIKTGRQIVQKKHTENSQDLDEQLTKLKHLYNDQGFQVTEGKTELEKALKLSRRLRKEIAGLTEWLALTDIELTRRSAVEEMPEDLDAELAWSLVTQKEVEKRRPLLAAAGETGASLTALLKGQENSVDDKLSLLHSNWIAVTSRTEEWHRLLQDYQTQMTQFDQNIADITTWIYHSQVLLDDAEKLPMHERENVYKKLQNELPETKCKVDTVRLQVQELGAQCGPHCCHLLEPKLKELDQRFNSVSLLINNRKPLPAVLLQEKVLDMPSVLSVQAVQQKVERQRELLESKRAGESGLPPGTYRLASLSSIQSHEPSPLHAAYPLLPFTQPDFTTQLVGPEERNFDERLKEALALIESELQRGEELREEDFIGEKGTLEDGVVVETLKSGETLLERTPDEKKREKLESKLTDLKNKYATIKDIKLIRRQRVVEIAPTWYQFRRGKDDLLQWLKEANAKLAALEYSTDPAAFQALDKELSIRREGYRTLRKQAQELKKEGAGPMLEPELLRLEKRWIEIESKFTKFQPPLYQPPSYQLTSYQPADFHVEGKTPLTDTTSYLLELDELLLELAKIEQGLLAPELTAGNFAELPRQEKALQGVGAELEWLSDSLLATRERQPSVLHAASAADVPKIEASLRRLDTEWENVNNMYDARKR
;
A
#
# COMPACT_ATOMS: atom_id res chain seq x y z
N MET A 1 43.18 7.79 1.26
CA MET A 1 44.19 6.88 0.64
C MET A 1 45.32 7.63 -0.05
N GLN A 2 45.07 8.55 -1.00
CA GLN A 2 46.12 9.21 -1.78
C GLN A 2 47.25 9.82 -0.93
N LEU A 3 46.93 10.58 0.13
CA LEU A 3 47.92 11.11 1.09
C LEU A 3 48.82 10.04 1.72
N TYR A 4 48.27 8.86 2.05
CA TYR A 4 49.03 7.75 2.64
C TYR A 4 50.00 7.14 1.62
N LYS A 5 49.58 7.04 0.34
CA LYS A 5 50.45 6.62 -0.76
C LYS A 5 51.58 7.62 -0.95
N THR A 6 51.26 8.91 -1.13
CA THR A 6 52.25 9.97 -1.35
C THR A 6 53.26 10.07 -0.21
N LEU A 7 52.80 10.05 1.05
CA LEU A 7 53.70 10.06 2.22
C LEU A 7 54.68 8.86 2.21
N SER A 8 54.20 7.68 1.80
CA SER A 8 55.04 6.48 1.66
C SER A 8 56.02 6.55 0.49
N GLU A 9 55.76 7.37 -0.53
CA GLU A 9 56.65 7.59 -1.67
C GLU A 9 57.79 8.55 -1.30
N ILE A 10 57.48 9.73 -0.75
CA ILE A 10 58.52 10.69 -0.29
C ILE A 10 59.35 10.19 0.89
N LYS A 11 58.91 9.14 1.61
CA LYS A 11 59.63 8.56 2.75
C LYS A 11 61.12 8.34 2.48
N SER A 12 61.43 7.68 1.35
CA SER A 12 62.81 7.32 1.01
C SER A 12 63.68 8.53 0.66
N GLU A 13 63.07 9.57 0.09
CA GLU A 13 63.72 10.85 -0.23
C GLU A 13 64.01 11.64 1.06
N VAL A 14 63.03 11.74 1.97
CA VAL A 14 63.18 12.40 3.28
C VAL A 14 64.24 11.69 4.14
N GLU A 15 64.22 10.36 4.20
CA GLU A 15 65.25 9.58 4.90
C GLU A 15 66.65 9.78 4.27
N SER A 16 66.74 9.87 2.94
CA SER A 16 67.99 10.15 2.23
C SER A 16 68.52 11.56 2.48
N VAL A 17 67.66 12.59 2.45
CA VAL A 17 68.03 13.98 2.74
C VAL A 17 68.52 14.11 4.19
N ILE A 18 67.81 13.53 5.16
CA ILE A 18 68.22 13.53 6.57
C ILE A 18 69.57 12.81 6.76
N LYS A 19 69.77 11.66 6.12
CA LYS A 19 71.01 10.89 6.19
C LYS A 19 72.20 11.63 5.57
N THR A 20 72.02 12.20 4.38
CA THR A 20 73.07 12.92 3.64
C THR A 20 73.43 14.24 4.32
N GLY A 21 72.44 15.04 4.72
CA GLY A 21 72.67 16.29 5.44
C GLY A 21 73.40 16.08 6.78
N ARG A 22 73.05 15.03 7.53
CA ARG A 22 73.77 14.66 8.76
C ARG A 22 75.20 14.21 8.51
N GLN A 23 75.51 13.54 7.39
CA GLN A 23 76.90 13.25 7.02
C GLN A 23 77.70 14.51 6.67
N ILE A 24 77.07 15.53 6.08
CA ILE A 24 77.73 16.82 5.77
C ILE A 24 78.09 17.57 7.05
N VAL A 25 77.13 17.68 7.99
CA VAL A 25 77.33 18.19 9.36
C VAL A 25 78.47 17.45 10.07
N GLN A 26 78.40 16.12 10.08
CA GLN A 26 79.37 15.27 10.81
C GLN A 26 80.79 15.33 10.22
N LYS A 27 80.95 15.64 8.93
CA LYS A 27 82.24 15.86 8.26
C LYS A 27 82.76 17.31 8.37
N LYS A 28 82.01 18.23 9.00
CA LYS A 28 82.29 19.68 9.03
C LYS A 28 82.52 20.30 7.64
N HIS A 29 81.78 19.85 6.64
CA HIS A 29 81.89 20.38 5.26
C HIS A 29 81.03 21.65 5.03
N THR A 30 80.59 22.30 6.10
CA THR A 30 79.72 23.49 6.11
C THR A 30 80.04 24.37 7.31
N GLU A 31 80.12 25.68 7.12
CA GLU A 31 80.36 26.64 8.21
C GLU A 31 79.15 26.72 9.17
N ASN A 32 77.93 26.74 8.63
CA ASN A 32 76.67 26.80 9.40
C ASN A 32 76.21 25.43 9.91
N SER A 33 77.10 24.69 10.59
CA SER A 33 76.88 23.28 10.97
C SER A 33 75.73 23.03 11.96
N GLN A 34 75.26 24.02 12.72
CA GLN A 34 74.15 23.87 13.67
C GLN A 34 72.77 24.07 13.03
N ASP A 35 72.61 25.14 12.25
CA ASP A 35 71.35 25.47 11.57
C ASP A 35 70.90 24.33 10.64
N LEU A 36 71.83 23.70 9.93
CA LEU A 36 71.53 22.54 9.11
C LEU A 36 70.97 21.34 9.90
N ASP A 37 71.53 20.97 11.06
CA ASP A 37 70.97 19.85 11.86
C ASP A 37 69.66 20.24 12.56
N GLU A 38 69.46 21.52 12.92
CA GLU A 38 68.16 22.03 13.33
C GLU A 38 67.11 21.88 12.22
N GLN A 39 67.42 22.27 10.98
CA GLN A 39 66.50 22.15 9.84
C GLN A 39 66.17 20.69 9.52
N LEU A 40 67.15 19.78 9.54
CA LEU A 40 66.93 18.34 9.35
C LEU A 40 66.12 17.72 10.50
N THR A 41 66.28 18.23 11.72
CA THR A 41 65.49 17.81 12.88
C THR A 41 64.05 18.32 12.78
N LYS A 42 63.83 19.59 12.41
CA LYS A 42 62.52 20.18 12.10
C LYS A 42 61.80 19.40 10.99
N LEU A 43 62.49 19.07 9.89
CA LEU A 43 61.98 18.22 8.81
C LEU A 43 61.55 16.83 9.31
N LYS A 44 62.38 16.18 10.15
CA LYS A 44 62.04 14.88 10.74
C LYS A 44 60.80 14.95 11.62
N HIS A 45 60.64 16.01 12.42
CA HIS A 45 59.44 16.21 13.24
C HIS A 45 58.19 16.43 12.38
N LEU A 46 58.25 17.29 11.35
CA LEU A 46 57.13 17.54 10.43
C LEU A 46 56.70 16.27 9.68
N TYR A 47 57.65 15.48 9.17
CA TYR A 47 57.32 14.22 8.48
C TYR A 47 56.68 13.20 9.44
N ASN A 48 57.19 13.09 10.67
CA ASN A 48 56.60 12.20 11.68
C ASN A 48 55.19 12.64 12.09
N ASP A 49 54.95 13.94 12.24
CA ASP A 49 53.66 14.51 12.60
C ASP A 49 52.62 14.32 11.48
N GLN A 50 53.00 14.60 10.23
CA GLN A 50 52.17 14.26 9.06
C GLN A 50 51.89 12.75 8.99
N GLY A 51 52.87 11.90 9.29
CA GLY A 51 52.69 10.45 9.38
C GLY A 51 51.71 10.01 10.47
N PHE A 52 51.69 10.71 11.61
CA PHE A 52 50.70 10.52 12.66
C PHE A 52 49.32 10.95 12.17
N GLN A 53 49.15 12.21 11.73
CA GLN A 53 47.86 12.75 11.26
C GLN A 53 47.24 11.91 10.12
N VAL A 54 48.04 11.50 9.14
CA VAL A 54 47.59 10.67 8.00
C VAL A 54 47.22 9.24 8.43
N THR A 55 47.81 8.72 9.51
CA THR A 55 47.45 7.42 10.08
C THR A 55 46.20 7.53 10.95
N GLU A 56 46.12 8.54 11.82
CA GLU A 56 44.96 8.81 12.67
C GLU A 56 43.70 9.04 11.83
N GLY A 57 43.74 9.98 10.89
CA GLY A 57 42.64 10.28 9.98
C GLY A 57 42.23 9.09 9.09
N LYS A 58 43.18 8.20 8.73
CA LYS A 58 42.83 6.90 8.10
C LYS A 58 41.97 6.05 9.05
N THR A 59 42.36 5.90 10.32
CA THR A 59 41.55 5.12 11.28
C THR A 59 40.21 5.77 11.60
N GLU A 60 40.12 7.10 11.63
CA GLU A 60 38.83 7.81 11.76
C GLU A 60 37.92 7.53 10.57
N LEU A 61 38.42 7.63 9.34
CA LEU A 61 37.67 7.31 8.12
C LEU A 61 37.22 5.83 8.07
N GLU A 62 38.07 4.90 8.52
CA GLU A 62 37.70 3.47 8.60
C GLU A 62 36.62 3.19 9.66
N LYS A 63 36.66 3.88 10.81
CA LYS A 63 35.60 3.85 11.83
C LYS A 63 34.29 4.47 11.30
N ALA A 64 34.37 5.65 10.70
CA ALA A 64 33.22 6.37 10.14
C ALA A 64 32.55 5.58 9.00
N LEU A 65 33.33 4.94 8.12
CA LEU A 65 32.79 4.06 7.07
C LEU A 65 32.05 2.85 7.66
N LYS A 66 32.58 2.25 8.74
CA LYS A 66 31.93 1.14 9.45
C LYS A 66 30.60 1.58 10.09
N LEU A 67 30.59 2.72 10.78
CA LEU A 67 29.38 3.29 11.39
C LEU A 67 28.34 3.71 10.33
N SER A 68 28.77 4.37 9.25
CA SER A 68 27.91 4.74 8.11
C SER A 68 27.25 3.54 7.42
N ARG A 69 27.93 2.38 7.36
CA ARG A 69 27.35 1.13 6.85
C ARG A 69 26.37 0.50 7.84
N ARG A 70 26.69 0.52 9.14
CA ARG A 70 25.80 0.05 10.21
C ARG A 70 24.50 0.87 10.25
N LEU A 71 24.62 2.20 10.37
CA LEU A 71 23.51 3.14 10.43
C LEU A 71 22.55 3.00 9.25
N ARG A 72 23.08 2.91 8.02
CA ARG A 72 22.25 2.69 6.82
C ARG A 72 21.42 1.40 6.90
N LYS A 73 21.97 0.31 7.44
CA LYS A 73 21.23 -0.95 7.62
C LYS A 73 20.16 -0.83 8.70
N GLU A 74 20.46 -0.15 9.80
CA GLU A 74 19.51 0.05 10.91
C GLU A 74 18.35 0.98 10.50
N ILE A 75 18.64 2.10 9.83
CA ILE A 75 17.63 3.01 9.27
C ILE A 75 16.78 2.29 8.23
N ALA A 76 17.38 1.53 7.29
CA ALA A 76 16.64 0.84 6.24
C ALA A 76 15.62 -0.16 6.80
N GLY A 77 16.04 -1.07 7.69
CA GLY A 77 15.15 -2.09 8.26
C GLY A 77 14.05 -1.52 9.18
N LEU A 78 14.29 -0.37 9.81
CA LEU A 78 13.24 0.36 10.54
C LEU A 78 12.27 1.06 9.58
N THR A 79 12.77 1.67 8.51
CA THR A 79 11.94 2.35 7.50
C THR A 79 11.05 1.37 6.73
N GLU A 80 11.60 0.21 6.34
CA GLU A 80 10.88 -0.90 5.71
C GLU A 80 9.71 -1.39 6.60
N TRP A 81 9.98 -1.66 7.88
CA TRP A 81 8.93 -2.09 8.80
C TRP A 81 7.89 -0.99 9.08
N LEU A 82 8.30 0.28 9.20
CA LEU A 82 7.37 1.41 9.34
C LEU A 82 6.46 1.54 8.12
N ALA A 83 6.99 1.40 6.91
CA ALA A 83 6.20 1.45 5.67
C ALA A 83 5.20 0.29 5.58
N LEU A 84 5.62 -0.95 5.85
CA LEU A 84 4.72 -2.11 5.89
C LEU A 84 3.62 -1.97 6.95
N THR A 85 3.95 -1.40 8.11
CA THR A 85 2.98 -1.13 9.18
C THR A 85 2.02 -0.01 8.80
N ASP A 86 2.50 1.08 8.17
CA ASP A 86 1.63 2.16 7.66
C ASP A 86 0.67 1.68 6.56
N ILE A 87 1.13 0.82 5.65
CA ILE A 87 0.28 0.23 4.59
C ILE A 87 -0.86 -0.59 5.20
N GLU A 88 -0.55 -1.51 6.12
CA GLU A 88 -1.57 -2.37 6.74
C GLU A 88 -2.48 -1.61 7.70
N LEU A 89 -1.94 -0.63 8.44
CA LEU A 89 -2.73 0.30 9.25
C LEU A 89 -3.65 1.15 8.38
N THR A 90 -3.19 1.62 7.22
CA THR A 90 -4.02 2.37 6.26
C THR A 90 -5.12 1.47 5.69
N ARG A 91 -4.81 0.23 5.33
CA ARG A 91 -5.80 -0.74 4.84
C ARG A 91 -6.90 -1.04 5.88
N ARG A 92 -6.56 -1.05 7.17
CA ARG A 92 -7.50 -1.26 8.28
C ARG A 92 -8.31 -0.01 8.61
N SER A 93 -7.65 1.15 8.71
CA SER A 93 -8.28 2.43 9.06
C SER A 93 -8.91 3.18 7.87
N ALA A 94 -9.02 2.57 6.70
CA ALA A 94 -9.66 3.16 5.50
C ALA A 94 -11.12 2.71 5.31
N VAL A 95 -11.66 1.88 6.21
CA VAL A 95 -13.09 1.56 6.25
C VAL A 95 -13.79 2.71 6.99
N GLU A 96 -14.79 3.33 6.37
CA GLU A 96 -15.60 4.40 6.99
C GLU A 96 -16.54 3.87 8.09
N GLU A 97 -16.71 2.54 8.15
CA GLU A 97 -17.50 1.81 9.14
C GLU A 97 -16.60 0.97 10.05
N MET A 98 -17.07 0.66 11.26
CA MET A 98 -16.31 -0.12 12.23
C MET A 98 -16.16 -1.59 11.76
N PRO A 99 -15.00 -2.26 11.95
CA PRO A 99 -14.75 -3.59 11.39
C PRO A 99 -15.71 -4.69 11.87
N GLU A 100 -16.10 -5.58 10.97
CA GLU A 100 -17.01 -6.72 11.26
C GLU A 100 -16.38 -7.75 12.22
N ASP A 101 -15.06 -7.93 12.17
CA ASP A 101 -14.28 -8.81 13.06
C ASP A 101 -13.40 -7.98 14.00
N LEU A 102 -14.03 -7.45 15.05
CA LEU A 102 -13.40 -6.64 16.08
C LEU A 102 -12.31 -7.40 16.85
N ASP A 103 -12.49 -8.70 17.09
CA ASP A 103 -11.52 -9.55 17.78
C ASP A 103 -10.23 -9.70 16.96
N ALA A 104 -10.31 -9.88 15.64
CA ALA A 104 -9.13 -9.94 14.77
C ALA A 104 -8.37 -8.61 14.69
N GLU A 105 -9.08 -7.47 14.69
CA GLU A 105 -8.46 -6.13 14.67
C GLU A 105 -7.83 -5.76 16.02
N LEU A 106 -8.45 -6.13 17.14
CA LEU A 106 -7.85 -6.03 18.48
C LEU A 106 -6.62 -6.95 18.61
N ALA A 107 -6.69 -8.19 18.10
CA ALA A 107 -5.55 -9.10 18.09
C ALA A 107 -4.38 -8.56 17.24
N TRP A 108 -4.66 -8.00 16.06
CA TRP A 108 -3.63 -7.41 15.20
C TRP A 108 -2.99 -6.17 15.82
N SER A 109 -3.78 -5.25 16.39
CA SER A 109 -3.25 -4.03 17.02
C SER A 109 -2.40 -4.37 18.26
N LEU A 110 -2.78 -5.37 19.07
CA LEU A 110 -1.97 -5.90 20.17
C LEU A 110 -0.66 -6.58 19.70
N VAL A 111 -0.65 -7.24 18.55
CA VAL A 111 0.59 -7.78 17.95
C VAL A 111 1.48 -6.65 17.45
N THR A 112 0.89 -5.64 16.81
CA THR A 112 1.63 -4.48 16.28
C THR A 112 2.28 -3.68 17.39
N GLN A 113 1.58 -3.38 18.49
CA GLN A 113 2.17 -2.76 19.70
C GLN A 113 3.37 -3.55 20.26
N LYS A 114 3.29 -4.88 20.32
CA LYS A 114 4.44 -5.71 20.78
C LYS A 114 5.63 -5.61 19.83
N GLU A 115 5.39 -5.53 18.53
CA GLU A 115 6.45 -5.34 17.52
C GLU A 115 7.01 -3.90 17.51
N VAL A 116 6.23 -2.88 17.92
CA VAL A 116 6.69 -1.51 18.23
C VAL A 116 7.65 -1.52 19.43
N GLU A 117 7.22 -2.04 20.58
CA GLU A 117 8.03 -2.13 21.81
C GLU A 117 9.38 -2.83 21.56
N LYS A 118 9.35 -3.94 20.82
CA LYS A 118 10.52 -4.72 20.39
C LYS A 118 11.48 -3.96 19.47
N ARG A 119 11.01 -2.94 18.72
CA ARG A 119 11.84 -2.11 17.82
C ARG A 119 12.28 -0.79 18.41
N ARG A 120 11.64 -0.28 19.47
CA ARG A 120 12.09 0.92 20.20
C ARG A 120 13.59 0.89 20.58
N PRO A 121 14.19 -0.21 21.07
CA PRO A 121 15.64 -0.26 21.31
C PRO A 121 16.50 -0.24 20.03
N LEU A 122 15.98 -0.67 18.88
CA LEU A 122 16.70 -0.59 17.60
C LEU A 122 16.73 0.85 17.07
N LEU A 123 15.66 1.62 17.28
CA LEU A 123 15.64 3.06 16.99
C LEU A 123 16.67 3.81 17.85
N ALA A 124 16.75 3.48 19.15
CA ALA A 124 17.78 4.04 20.04
C ALA A 124 19.20 3.71 19.56
N ALA A 125 19.47 2.44 19.22
CA ALA A 125 20.77 2.00 18.70
C ALA A 125 21.16 2.66 17.36
N ALA A 126 20.18 2.99 16.50
CA ALA A 126 20.40 3.77 15.29
C ALA A 126 20.79 5.23 15.64
N GLY A 127 20.11 5.86 16.60
CA GLY A 127 20.44 7.19 17.12
C GLY A 127 21.87 7.25 17.71
N GLU A 128 22.23 6.29 18.57
CA GLU A 128 23.59 6.16 19.11
C GLU A 128 24.65 5.99 18.02
N THR A 129 24.36 5.17 17.00
CA THR A 129 25.27 4.93 15.86
C THR A 129 25.41 6.17 14.97
N GLY A 130 24.35 6.97 14.84
CA GLY A 130 24.38 8.27 14.16
C GLY A 130 25.18 9.31 14.92
N ALA A 131 24.91 9.53 16.21
CA ALA A 131 25.70 10.45 17.05
C ALA A 131 27.20 10.09 17.07
N SER A 132 27.51 8.79 17.13
CA SER A 132 28.88 8.27 17.02
C SER A 132 29.54 8.52 15.65
N LEU A 133 28.75 8.66 14.58
CA LEU A 133 29.20 8.99 13.24
C LEU A 133 29.38 10.51 13.07
N THR A 134 28.39 11.30 13.49
CA THR A 134 28.42 12.77 13.45
C THR A 134 29.66 13.32 14.17
N ALA A 135 29.98 12.79 15.36
CA ALA A 135 31.19 13.14 16.13
C ALA A 135 32.52 12.83 15.40
N LEU A 136 32.54 11.92 14.41
CA LEU A 136 33.71 11.66 13.56
C LEU A 136 33.74 12.51 12.28
N LEU A 137 32.60 13.07 11.86
CA LEU A 137 32.46 13.82 10.60
C LEU A 137 32.82 15.30 10.72
N LYS A 138 32.92 15.85 11.94
CA LYS A 138 33.56 17.15 12.26
C LYS A 138 33.11 18.30 11.33
N GLY A 139 31.81 18.40 11.04
CA GLY A 139 31.22 19.49 10.25
C GLY A 139 30.46 19.13 8.96
N GLN A 140 30.28 17.84 8.62
CA GLN A 140 29.30 17.40 7.59
C GLN A 140 28.12 16.64 8.22
N GLU A 141 27.42 17.32 9.13
CA GLU A 141 26.51 16.70 10.09
C GLU A 141 25.09 16.54 9.53
N ASN A 142 24.60 17.55 8.79
CA ASN A 142 23.22 17.67 8.32
C ASN A 142 22.65 16.36 7.72
N SER A 143 23.33 15.75 6.74
CA SER A 143 22.79 14.55 6.07
C SER A 143 22.67 13.31 6.96
N VAL A 144 23.29 13.26 8.15
CA VAL A 144 23.07 12.18 9.12
C VAL A 144 21.84 12.50 9.96
N ASP A 145 21.78 13.72 10.48
CA ASP A 145 20.72 14.17 11.39
C ASP A 145 19.38 14.31 10.66
N ASP A 146 19.35 14.83 9.42
CA ASP A 146 18.16 14.89 8.54
C ASP A 146 17.49 13.51 8.41
N LYS A 147 18.31 12.45 8.26
CA LYS A 147 17.85 11.07 8.07
C LYS A 147 17.38 10.42 9.37
N LEU A 148 18.00 10.76 10.49
CA LEU A 148 17.52 10.34 11.81
C LEU A 148 16.23 11.08 12.20
N SER A 149 16.13 12.38 11.95
CA SER A 149 14.92 13.17 12.19
C SER A 149 13.75 12.71 11.32
N LEU A 150 13.98 12.39 10.04
CA LEU A 150 12.95 11.78 9.20
C LEU A 150 12.51 10.40 9.72
N LEU A 151 13.45 9.53 10.10
CA LEU A 151 13.12 8.23 10.69
C LEU A 151 12.34 8.38 12.01
N HIS A 152 12.72 9.33 12.86
CA HIS A 152 12.05 9.58 14.14
C HIS A 152 10.64 10.16 13.95
N SER A 153 10.47 11.06 12.97
CA SER A 153 9.16 11.61 12.60
C SER A 153 8.22 10.53 12.05
N ASN A 154 8.73 9.68 11.14
CA ASN A 154 7.98 8.55 10.59
C ASN A 154 7.65 7.52 11.67
N TRP A 155 8.57 7.27 12.61
CA TRP A 155 8.31 6.42 13.76
C TRP A 155 7.14 6.95 14.60
N ILE A 156 7.21 8.23 15.03
CA ILE A 156 6.15 8.85 15.83
C ILE A 156 4.81 8.77 15.11
N ALA A 157 4.74 9.12 13.83
CA ALA A 157 3.50 9.13 13.05
C ALA A 157 2.84 7.75 12.93
N VAL A 158 3.63 6.69 12.69
CA VAL A 158 3.08 5.33 12.58
C VAL A 158 2.72 4.77 13.96
N THR A 159 3.52 5.03 15.00
CA THR A 159 3.19 4.54 16.35
C THR A 159 1.98 5.25 16.94
N SER A 160 1.86 6.57 16.80
CA SER A 160 0.71 7.32 17.32
C SER A 160 -0.58 6.88 16.64
N ARG A 161 -0.59 6.75 15.30
CA ARG A 161 -1.79 6.30 14.58
C ARG A 161 -2.14 4.83 14.88
N THR A 162 -1.15 3.99 15.20
CA THR A 162 -1.39 2.61 15.69
C THR A 162 -2.04 2.62 17.09
N GLU A 163 -1.58 3.50 17.98
CA GLU A 163 -2.16 3.68 19.33
C GLU A 163 -3.56 4.29 19.29
N GLU A 164 -3.81 5.22 18.37
CA GLU A 164 -5.14 5.81 18.11
C GLU A 164 -6.13 4.78 17.56
N TRP A 165 -5.72 3.97 16.57
CA TRP A 165 -6.55 2.87 16.05
C TRP A 165 -6.85 1.84 17.14
N HIS A 166 -5.85 1.45 17.93
CA HIS A 166 -6.05 0.53 19.06
C HIS A 166 -7.02 1.09 20.10
N ARG A 167 -6.91 2.38 20.43
CA ARG A 167 -7.83 3.06 21.36
C ARG A 167 -9.26 3.07 20.83
N LEU A 168 -9.46 3.43 19.55
CA LEU A 168 -10.79 3.44 18.92
C LEU A 168 -11.46 2.06 18.97
N LEU A 169 -10.72 0.98 18.69
CA LEU A 169 -11.23 -0.40 18.80
C LEU A 169 -11.56 -0.77 20.26
N GLN A 170 -10.75 -0.34 21.23
CA GLN A 170 -11.03 -0.55 22.67
C GLN A 170 -12.25 0.23 23.16
N ASP A 171 -12.42 1.47 22.72
CA ASP A 171 -13.55 2.32 23.06
C ASP A 171 -14.85 1.72 22.48
N TYR A 172 -14.84 1.27 21.22
CA TYR A 172 -15.97 0.56 20.61
C TYR A 172 -16.28 -0.76 21.32
N GLN A 173 -15.28 -1.58 21.62
CA GLN A 173 -15.44 -2.82 22.40
C GLN A 173 -16.06 -2.57 23.77
N THR A 174 -15.71 -1.44 24.39
CA THR A 174 -16.24 -1.01 25.70
C THR A 174 -17.68 -0.52 25.59
N GLN A 175 -18.01 0.29 24.57
CA GLN A 175 -19.38 0.74 24.32
C GLN A 175 -20.32 -0.43 24.00
N MET A 176 -19.90 -1.37 23.14
CA MET A 176 -20.68 -2.56 22.78
C MET A 176 -20.94 -3.48 23.98
N THR A 177 -19.95 -3.71 24.85
CA THR A 177 -20.13 -4.53 26.07
C THR A 177 -20.99 -3.83 27.12
N GLN A 178 -20.91 -2.50 27.25
CA GLN A 178 -21.83 -1.73 28.09
C GLN A 178 -23.27 -1.78 27.55
N PHE A 179 -23.46 -1.65 26.24
CA PHE A 179 -24.77 -1.78 25.61
C PHE A 179 -25.39 -3.16 25.89
N ASP A 180 -24.66 -4.26 25.65
CA ASP A 180 -25.20 -5.61 25.89
C ASP A 180 -25.45 -5.89 27.39
N GLN A 181 -24.65 -5.31 28.30
CA GLN A 181 -24.94 -5.35 29.75
C GLN A 181 -26.23 -4.58 30.09
N ASN A 182 -26.42 -3.36 29.55
CA ASN A 182 -27.63 -2.58 29.76
C ASN A 182 -28.88 -3.30 29.24
N ILE A 183 -28.79 -3.94 28.06
CA ILE A 183 -29.83 -4.82 27.51
C ILE A 183 -30.13 -5.97 28.46
N ALA A 184 -29.10 -6.64 29.00
CA ALA A 184 -29.26 -7.78 29.92
C ALA A 184 -29.92 -7.37 31.25
N ASP A 185 -29.51 -6.25 31.84
CA ASP A 185 -30.08 -5.72 33.09
C ASP A 185 -31.57 -5.37 32.93
N ILE A 186 -31.92 -4.63 31.88
CA ILE A 186 -33.30 -4.24 31.59
C ILE A 186 -34.15 -5.47 31.26
N THR A 187 -33.63 -6.41 30.47
CA THR A 187 -34.34 -7.66 30.14
C THR A 187 -34.57 -8.53 31.38
N THR A 188 -33.61 -8.55 32.30
CA THR A 188 -33.74 -9.25 33.59
C THR A 188 -34.83 -8.61 34.46
N TRP A 189 -34.88 -7.28 34.52
CA TRP A 189 -35.97 -6.57 35.23
C TRP A 189 -37.33 -6.79 34.57
N ILE A 190 -37.42 -6.76 33.24
CA ILE A 190 -38.64 -7.07 32.48
C ILE A 190 -39.17 -8.47 32.83
N TYR A 191 -38.30 -9.49 32.79
CA TYR A 191 -38.67 -10.86 33.11
C TYR A 191 -39.08 -11.02 34.60
N HIS A 192 -38.31 -10.45 35.53
CA HIS A 192 -38.64 -10.48 36.95
C HIS A 192 -39.99 -9.78 37.24
N SER A 193 -40.25 -8.66 36.57
CA SER A 193 -41.51 -7.92 36.68
C SER A 193 -42.69 -8.72 36.11
N GLN A 194 -42.52 -9.42 34.99
CA GLN A 194 -43.54 -10.31 34.42
C GLN A 194 -43.91 -11.43 35.41
N VAL A 195 -42.90 -12.16 35.94
CA VAL A 195 -43.12 -13.22 36.93
C VAL A 195 -43.80 -12.67 38.20
N LEU A 196 -43.40 -11.50 38.69
CA LEU A 196 -44.04 -10.86 39.84
C LEU A 196 -45.49 -10.44 39.56
N LEU A 197 -45.83 -10.02 38.35
CA LEU A 197 -47.22 -9.71 37.95
C LEU A 197 -48.06 -10.98 37.89
N ASP A 198 -47.56 -12.04 37.22
CA ASP A 198 -48.21 -13.34 37.08
C ASP A 198 -48.46 -14.03 38.44
N ASP A 199 -47.53 -13.91 39.39
CA ASP A 199 -47.72 -14.38 40.76
C ASP A 199 -48.64 -13.46 41.57
N ALA A 200 -48.58 -12.14 41.38
CA ALA A 200 -49.48 -11.21 42.07
C ALA A 200 -50.95 -11.36 41.64
N GLU A 201 -51.25 -11.90 40.46
CA GLU A 201 -52.62 -12.31 40.10
C GLU A 201 -53.18 -13.36 41.07
N LYS A 202 -52.33 -14.24 41.62
CA LYS A 202 -52.72 -15.32 42.54
C LYS A 202 -52.91 -14.84 43.99
N LEU A 203 -52.43 -13.63 44.33
CA LEU A 203 -52.43 -13.08 45.69
C LEU A 203 -53.70 -12.29 46.07
N PRO A 204 -53.99 -12.14 47.38
CA PRO A 204 -55.03 -11.23 47.88
C PRO A 204 -54.81 -9.78 47.44
N MET A 205 -55.90 -9.01 47.29
CA MET A 205 -55.89 -7.62 46.79
C MET A 205 -54.83 -6.71 47.45
N HIS A 206 -54.68 -6.78 48.78
CA HIS A 206 -53.74 -5.95 49.53
C HIS A 206 -52.27 -6.30 49.23
N GLU A 207 -51.94 -7.59 49.16
CA GLU A 207 -50.58 -8.07 48.87
C GLU A 207 -50.22 -7.81 47.41
N ARG A 208 -51.15 -8.07 46.49
CA ARG A 208 -51.08 -7.68 45.08
C ARG A 208 -50.77 -6.18 44.94
N GLU A 209 -51.53 -5.31 45.60
CA GLU A 209 -51.31 -3.85 45.52
C GLU A 209 -49.94 -3.40 46.04
N ASN A 210 -49.32 -4.14 46.97
CA ASN A 210 -47.94 -3.87 47.41
C ASN A 210 -46.90 -4.27 46.34
N VAL A 211 -47.12 -5.36 45.60
CA VAL A 211 -46.26 -5.74 44.45
C VAL A 211 -46.34 -4.68 43.35
N TYR A 212 -47.56 -4.24 42.98
CA TYR A 212 -47.73 -3.17 41.98
C TYR A 212 -47.06 -1.86 42.42
N LYS A 213 -47.14 -1.46 43.69
CA LYS A 213 -46.42 -0.28 44.22
C LYS A 213 -44.91 -0.43 44.16
N LYS A 214 -44.35 -1.62 44.43
CA LYS A 214 -42.91 -1.89 44.27
C LYS A 214 -42.47 -1.69 42.81
N LEU A 215 -43.19 -2.31 41.87
CA LEU A 215 -42.88 -2.20 40.44
C LEU A 215 -43.06 -0.77 39.91
N GLN A 216 -44.04 -0.01 40.39
CA GLN A 216 -44.22 1.41 40.04
C GLN A 216 -43.07 2.31 40.53
N ASN A 217 -42.40 1.96 41.63
CA ASN A 217 -41.23 2.69 42.13
C ASN A 217 -39.94 2.34 41.35
N GLU A 218 -39.81 1.10 40.85
CA GLU A 218 -38.65 0.65 40.06
C GLU A 218 -38.73 1.04 38.57
N LEU A 219 -39.96 1.15 38.04
CA LEU A 219 -40.24 1.55 36.66
C LEU A 219 -39.53 2.84 36.19
N PRO A 220 -39.51 3.96 36.93
CA PRO A 220 -38.81 5.18 36.47
C PRO A 220 -37.29 5.01 36.37
N GLU A 221 -36.66 4.22 37.25
CA GLU A 221 -35.23 3.92 37.14
C GLU A 221 -34.94 3.07 35.89
N THR A 222 -35.73 2.03 35.67
CA THR A 222 -35.56 1.16 34.49
C THR A 222 -35.89 1.90 33.19
N LYS A 223 -36.87 2.82 33.20
CA LYS A 223 -37.12 3.72 32.06
C LYS A 223 -35.90 4.57 31.73
N CYS A 224 -35.26 5.16 32.74
CA CYS A 224 -34.03 5.93 32.55
C CYS A 224 -32.93 5.09 31.86
N LYS A 225 -32.77 3.82 32.26
CA LYS A 225 -31.84 2.87 31.62
C LYS A 225 -32.21 2.59 30.15
N VAL A 226 -33.50 2.42 29.83
CA VAL A 226 -33.98 2.28 28.43
C VAL A 226 -33.67 3.54 27.61
N ASP A 227 -33.91 4.73 28.17
CA ASP A 227 -33.60 6.00 27.49
C ASP A 227 -32.08 6.18 27.29
N THR A 228 -31.23 5.74 28.23
CA THR A 228 -29.77 5.65 28.05
C THR A 228 -29.37 4.69 26.92
N VAL A 229 -30.02 3.52 26.82
CA VAL A 229 -29.75 2.56 25.73
C VAL A 229 -30.14 3.14 24.36
N ARG A 230 -31.27 3.86 24.27
CA ARG A 230 -31.66 4.59 23.04
C ARG A 230 -30.60 5.61 22.61
N LEU A 231 -30.04 6.36 23.56
CA LEU A 231 -28.95 7.31 23.31
C LEU A 231 -27.67 6.60 22.87
N GLN A 232 -27.26 5.51 23.55
CA GLN A 232 -26.09 4.71 23.13
C GLN A 232 -26.21 4.23 21.68
N VAL A 233 -27.39 3.78 21.22
CA VAL A 233 -27.58 3.34 19.82
C VAL A 233 -27.46 4.51 18.83
N GLN A 234 -27.92 5.71 19.18
CA GLN A 234 -27.73 6.90 18.34
C GLN A 234 -26.26 7.33 18.29
N GLU A 235 -25.56 7.31 19.42
CA GLU A 235 -24.15 7.69 19.52
C GLU A 235 -23.24 6.68 18.80
N LEU A 236 -23.44 5.37 19.01
CA LEU A 236 -22.74 4.29 18.29
C LEU A 236 -23.02 4.36 16.79
N GLY A 237 -24.28 4.52 16.38
CA GLY A 237 -24.66 4.62 14.97
C GLY A 237 -24.05 5.82 14.24
N ALA A 238 -23.89 6.95 14.94
CA ALA A 238 -23.22 8.14 14.42
C ALA A 238 -21.68 8.02 14.35
N GLN A 239 -21.07 7.13 15.16
CA GLN A 239 -19.61 6.95 15.24
C GLN A 239 -19.09 5.77 14.41
N CYS A 240 -19.90 4.72 14.23
CA CYS A 240 -19.45 3.41 13.74
C CYS A 240 -20.09 2.97 12.41
N GLY A 241 -21.03 3.75 11.87
CA GLY A 241 -21.60 3.55 10.54
C GLY A 241 -22.81 2.58 10.46
N PRO A 242 -23.41 2.46 9.26
CA PRO A 242 -24.61 1.65 8.99
C PRO A 242 -24.61 0.21 9.52
N HIS A 243 -23.48 -0.52 9.43
CA HIS A 243 -23.36 -1.89 9.94
C HIS A 243 -23.67 -1.96 11.44
N CYS A 244 -23.15 -1.00 12.23
CA CYS A 244 -23.40 -0.92 13.66
C CYS A 244 -24.89 -0.68 13.95
N CYS A 245 -25.53 0.24 13.23
CA CYS A 245 -26.98 0.47 13.31
C CYS A 245 -27.79 -0.81 13.04
N HIS A 246 -27.44 -1.58 12.00
CA HIS A 246 -28.13 -2.82 11.65
C HIS A 246 -28.04 -3.91 12.73
N LEU A 247 -26.96 -3.95 13.52
CA LEU A 247 -26.81 -4.89 14.63
C LEU A 247 -27.55 -4.44 15.90
N LEU A 248 -27.61 -3.13 16.16
CA LEU A 248 -28.18 -2.54 17.38
C LEU A 248 -29.69 -2.30 17.30
N GLU A 249 -30.20 -1.83 16.17
CA GLU A 249 -31.63 -1.56 15.96
C GLU A 249 -32.58 -2.73 16.32
N PRO A 250 -32.36 -3.99 15.90
CA PRO A 250 -33.28 -5.08 16.22
C PRO A 250 -33.35 -5.35 17.72
N LYS A 251 -32.20 -5.34 18.42
CA LYS A 251 -32.13 -5.48 19.89
C LYS A 251 -32.89 -4.35 20.58
N LEU A 252 -32.73 -3.10 20.13
CA LEU A 252 -33.44 -1.95 20.69
C LEU A 252 -34.96 -2.03 20.45
N LYS A 253 -35.40 -2.40 19.24
CA LYS A 253 -36.82 -2.54 18.89
C LYS A 253 -37.52 -3.63 19.72
N GLU A 254 -36.85 -4.76 19.95
CA GLU A 254 -37.35 -5.83 20.83
C GLU A 254 -37.42 -5.38 22.30
N LEU A 255 -36.39 -4.69 22.79
CA LEU A 255 -36.35 -4.13 24.14
C LEU A 255 -37.51 -3.14 24.35
N ASP A 256 -37.68 -2.20 23.43
CA ASP A 256 -38.75 -1.19 23.50
C ASP A 256 -40.14 -1.82 23.45
N GLN A 257 -40.37 -2.81 22.60
CA GLN A 257 -41.65 -3.52 22.56
C GLN A 257 -41.96 -4.21 23.90
N ARG A 258 -40.97 -4.91 24.48
CA ARG A 258 -41.13 -5.63 25.77
C ARG A 258 -41.28 -4.67 26.94
N PHE A 259 -40.46 -3.63 27.02
CA PHE A 259 -40.49 -2.63 28.08
C PHE A 259 -41.81 -1.85 28.06
N ASN A 260 -42.27 -1.40 26.90
CA ASN A 260 -43.55 -0.71 26.77
C ASN A 260 -44.72 -1.64 27.17
N SER A 261 -44.67 -2.92 26.82
CA SER A 261 -45.71 -3.90 27.21
C SER A 261 -45.81 -4.07 28.73
N VAL A 262 -44.67 -4.26 29.42
CA VAL A 262 -44.65 -4.37 30.90
C VAL A 262 -45.00 -3.04 31.57
N SER A 263 -44.53 -1.91 31.03
CA SER A 263 -44.90 -0.58 31.49
C SER A 263 -46.41 -0.34 31.39
N LEU A 264 -47.05 -0.80 30.33
CA LEU A 264 -48.50 -0.71 30.15
C LEU A 264 -49.24 -1.59 31.17
N LEU A 265 -48.76 -2.79 31.50
CA LEU A 265 -49.36 -3.65 32.54
C LEU A 265 -49.24 -3.05 33.95
N ILE A 266 -48.09 -2.44 34.28
CA ILE A 266 -47.83 -1.81 35.59
C ILE A 266 -48.70 -0.55 35.79
N ASN A 267 -49.01 0.18 34.71
CA ASN A 267 -49.80 1.43 34.77
C ASN A 267 -51.30 1.21 34.53
N ASN A 268 -51.70 0.40 33.55
CA ASN A 268 -53.11 0.17 33.18
C ASN A 268 -53.73 -0.90 34.08
N ARG A 269 -54.00 -0.52 35.34
CA ARG A 269 -54.53 -1.37 36.42
C ARG A 269 -55.85 -2.09 36.09
N LYS A 270 -55.79 -3.22 35.38
CA LYS A 270 -56.88 -4.19 35.17
C LYS A 270 -56.29 -5.56 34.82
N PRO A 271 -56.83 -6.68 35.37
CA PRO A 271 -56.50 -8.01 34.87
C PRO A 271 -57.05 -8.16 33.44
N LEU A 272 -56.24 -8.69 32.53
CA LEU A 272 -56.71 -9.10 31.21
C LEU A 272 -57.30 -10.51 31.29
N PRO A 273 -58.46 -10.80 30.68
CA PRO A 273 -58.96 -12.16 30.60
C PRO A 273 -57.98 -13.05 29.82
N ALA A 274 -57.78 -14.28 30.27
CA ALA A 274 -57.07 -15.29 29.50
C ALA A 274 -57.84 -15.62 28.21
N VAL A 275 -57.44 -15.02 27.09
CA VAL A 275 -57.52 -15.48 25.69
C VAL A 275 -56.95 -14.37 24.81
N LEU A 276 -55.79 -14.62 24.18
CA LEU A 276 -55.38 -14.18 22.84
C LEU A 276 -53.94 -14.68 22.54
N LEU A 277 -53.73 -15.99 22.65
CA LEU A 277 -52.54 -16.67 22.14
C LEU A 277 -52.97 -17.68 21.06
N GLN A 278 -53.21 -17.20 19.85
CA GLN A 278 -53.32 -18.06 18.69
C GLN A 278 -52.86 -17.32 17.42
N GLU A 279 -51.86 -17.93 16.75
CA GLU A 279 -51.25 -17.52 15.48
C GLU A 279 -50.46 -16.18 15.50
N LYS A 280 -49.29 -16.06 14.87
CA LYS A 280 -48.56 -16.99 13.98
C LYS A 280 -47.16 -17.32 14.52
N VAL A 281 -46.76 -18.58 14.38
CA VAL A 281 -45.32 -18.92 14.31
C VAL A 281 -44.81 -18.49 12.94
N LEU A 282 -43.77 -17.67 12.94
CA LEU A 282 -42.83 -17.54 11.82
C LEU A 282 -41.48 -17.97 12.38
N ASP A 283 -40.84 -18.94 11.73
CA ASP A 283 -39.58 -19.52 12.20
C ASP A 283 -38.44 -18.49 12.13
N MET A 284 -38.06 -17.95 13.29
CA MET A 284 -36.73 -17.38 13.49
C MET A 284 -35.83 -18.47 14.11
N PRO A 285 -34.63 -18.72 13.55
CA PRO A 285 -33.74 -19.75 14.05
C PRO A 285 -33.37 -19.48 15.51
N SER A 286 -33.51 -20.51 16.33
CA SER A 286 -33.47 -20.43 17.79
C SER A 286 -32.20 -19.77 18.34
N VAL A 287 -32.32 -18.51 18.79
CA VAL A 287 -31.39 -17.90 19.73
C VAL A 287 -31.57 -18.58 21.08
N LEU A 288 -30.99 -19.77 21.22
CA LEU A 288 -30.93 -20.50 22.47
C LEU A 288 -30.20 -19.67 23.53
N SER A 289 -30.60 -19.84 24.78
CA SER A 289 -30.24 -18.92 25.85
C SER A 289 -28.73 -18.69 25.98
N VAL A 290 -28.34 -17.45 26.26
CA VAL A 290 -26.96 -17.08 26.60
C VAL A 290 -26.42 -18.00 27.69
N GLN A 291 -27.24 -18.39 28.67
CA GLN A 291 -26.90 -19.37 29.70
C GLN A 291 -26.43 -20.74 29.15
N ALA A 292 -26.95 -21.22 28.02
CA ALA A 292 -26.54 -22.50 27.43
C ALA A 292 -25.18 -22.42 26.71
N VAL A 293 -24.86 -21.26 26.12
CA VAL A 293 -23.53 -21.00 25.53
C VAL A 293 -22.53 -20.68 26.65
N GLN A 294 -22.88 -19.81 27.59
CA GLN A 294 -22.07 -19.46 28.76
C GLN A 294 -21.70 -20.72 29.56
N GLN A 295 -22.66 -21.58 29.92
CA GLN A 295 -22.39 -22.85 30.61
C GLN A 295 -21.59 -23.88 29.79
N LYS A 296 -21.39 -23.66 28.49
CA LYS A 296 -20.56 -24.51 27.62
C LYS A 296 -19.17 -23.91 27.46
N VAL A 297 -19.07 -22.59 27.35
CA VAL A 297 -17.82 -21.82 27.41
C VAL A 297 -17.17 -22.00 28.78
N GLU A 298 -17.85 -21.72 29.89
CA GLU A 298 -17.32 -21.93 31.25
C GLU A 298 -16.86 -23.37 31.46
N ARG A 299 -17.66 -24.39 31.09
CA ARG A 299 -17.23 -25.79 31.20
C ARG A 299 -16.00 -26.12 30.34
N GLN A 300 -15.87 -25.52 29.15
CA GLN A 300 -14.65 -25.67 28.33
C GLN A 300 -13.47 -24.86 28.91
N ARG A 301 -13.73 -23.72 29.57
CA ARG A 301 -12.76 -22.91 30.31
C ARG A 301 -12.20 -23.70 31.49
N GLU A 302 -13.06 -24.24 32.35
CA GLU A 302 -12.73 -25.14 33.45
C GLU A 302 -11.96 -26.38 32.96
N LEU A 303 -12.37 -27.00 31.83
CA LEU A 303 -11.65 -28.12 31.22
C LEU A 303 -10.28 -27.75 30.62
N LEU A 304 -10.04 -26.48 30.30
CA LEU A 304 -8.75 -25.98 29.79
C LEU A 304 -7.85 -25.44 30.92
N GLU A 305 -8.43 -24.81 31.95
CA GLU A 305 -7.73 -24.30 33.12
C GLU A 305 -7.36 -25.45 34.07
N SER A 306 -8.22 -26.46 34.24
CA SER A 306 -7.87 -27.75 34.86
C SER A 306 -6.88 -28.59 34.03
N LYS A 307 -6.66 -28.27 32.75
CA LYS A 307 -5.58 -28.83 31.92
C LYS A 307 -4.33 -27.94 31.85
N ARG A 308 -4.36 -26.74 32.44
CA ARG A 308 -3.21 -25.83 32.55
C ARG A 308 -2.63 -25.80 33.97
N ALA A 309 -3.43 -26.10 34.98
CA ALA A 309 -3.02 -26.27 36.37
C ALA A 309 -2.28 -27.61 36.63
N GLY A 310 -1.28 -27.96 35.80
CA GLY A 310 -0.49 -29.16 36.03
C GLY A 310 0.28 -29.74 34.86
N GLU A 311 1.20 -29.00 34.22
CA GLU A 311 2.51 -29.59 33.85
C GLU A 311 3.58 -28.54 33.48
N SER A 312 4.51 -28.31 34.42
CA SER A 312 5.86 -27.81 34.15
C SER A 312 6.81 -28.44 35.19
N GLY A 313 7.19 -29.71 34.98
CA GLY A 313 7.72 -30.53 36.09
C GLY A 313 8.63 -31.73 35.79
N LEU A 314 9.09 -31.94 34.54
CA LEU A 314 10.06 -32.98 34.12
C LEU A 314 9.66 -34.49 34.30
N PRO A 315 10.32 -35.41 33.58
CA PRO A 315 10.13 -36.88 33.64
C PRO A 315 11.26 -37.59 34.42
N PRO A 316 11.40 -38.95 34.43
CA PRO A 316 10.45 -40.02 34.06
C PRO A 316 10.19 -41.05 35.19
N GLY A 317 9.10 -41.84 35.09
CA GLY A 317 8.75 -42.85 36.11
C GLY A 317 7.86 -44.03 35.68
N THR A 318 8.44 -44.99 34.95
CA THR A 318 8.11 -46.44 34.94
C THR A 318 6.66 -46.94 35.18
N TYR A 319 6.04 -47.44 34.10
CA TYR A 319 5.21 -48.67 33.99
C TYR A 319 4.07 -49.02 34.98
N ARG A 320 2.90 -49.33 34.39
CA ARG A 320 1.93 -50.42 34.73
C ARG A 320 1.52 -50.66 36.21
N LEU A 321 0.20 -50.74 36.43
CA LEU A 321 -0.63 -51.96 36.58
C LEU A 321 -2.12 -51.48 36.53
N ALA A 322 -3.11 -52.16 35.96
CA ALA A 322 -3.77 -53.41 36.39
C ALA A 322 -4.33 -53.32 37.84
N SER A 323 -5.57 -53.71 38.15
CA SER A 323 -6.57 -54.50 37.40
C SER A 323 -8.00 -54.17 37.83
N LEU A 324 -9.00 -54.51 37.00
CA LEU A 324 -10.33 -54.96 37.45
C LEU A 324 -10.70 -56.23 36.67
N SER A 325 -11.42 -57.16 37.31
CA SER A 325 -11.54 -58.55 36.86
C SER A 325 -12.95 -59.15 37.08
N SER A 326 -13.17 -60.32 36.46
CA SER A 326 -14.35 -61.22 36.60
C SER A 326 -15.56 -60.86 35.69
N ILE A 327 -15.90 -61.65 34.65
CA ILE A 327 -16.65 -62.96 34.65
C ILE A 327 -18.17 -62.71 34.80
N GLN A 328 -19.12 -63.23 33.98
CA GLN A 328 -19.19 -64.34 32.98
C GLN A 328 -20.04 -63.83 31.74
N SER A 329 -20.53 -64.53 30.68
CA SER A 329 -20.76 -65.94 30.30
C SER A 329 -20.79 -66.21 28.77
N HIS A 330 -20.69 -67.50 28.44
CA HIS A 330 -21.04 -68.29 27.23
C HIS A 330 -21.95 -67.71 26.10
N GLU A 331 -21.41 -67.74 24.86
CA GLU A 331 -21.71 -68.69 23.75
C GLU A 331 -23.14 -68.91 23.18
N PRO A 332 -23.31 -69.54 21.97
CA PRO A 332 -22.30 -70.05 20.99
C PRO A 332 -22.50 -69.66 19.49
N SER A 333 -21.43 -69.81 18.68
CA SER A 333 -21.27 -70.41 17.32
C SER A 333 -22.36 -70.30 16.20
N PRO A 334 -22.05 -70.48 14.87
CA PRO A 334 -20.93 -71.26 14.30
C PRO A 334 -20.21 -70.78 13.00
N LEU A 335 -18.90 -71.11 12.89
CA LEU A 335 -18.12 -71.45 11.66
C LEU A 335 -17.98 -70.35 10.55
N HIS A 336 -16.98 -70.29 9.65
CA HIS A 336 -15.76 -71.07 9.30
C HIS A 336 -14.83 -70.11 8.48
N ALA A 337 -13.52 -70.30 8.23
CA ALA A 337 -12.51 -71.29 8.62
C ALA A 337 -11.05 -70.73 8.46
N ALA A 338 -10.08 -71.51 8.97
CA ALA A 338 -8.69 -71.75 8.50
C ALA A 338 -8.05 -70.84 7.41
N TYR A 339 -6.91 -70.13 7.63
CA TYR A 339 -5.53 -70.55 8.02
C TYR A 339 -4.59 -70.73 6.80
N PRO A 340 -3.24 -70.60 6.94
CA PRO A 340 -2.44 -69.86 7.94
C PRO A 340 -1.39 -68.91 7.31
N LEU A 341 -0.73 -68.08 8.13
CA LEU A 341 0.54 -67.43 7.77
C LEU A 341 1.73 -68.36 8.09
N LEU A 342 2.78 -68.32 7.27
CA LEU A 342 4.14 -68.73 7.62
C LEU A 342 5.14 -67.59 7.33
N PRO A 343 6.25 -67.48 8.07
CA PRO A 343 7.04 -66.26 8.10
C PRO A 343 8.22 -66.21 7.12
N PHE A 344 8.61 -64.98 6.78
CA PHE A 344 9.97 -64.50 6.46
C PHE A 344 11.02 -65.52 5.98
N THR A 345 11.35 -65.43 4.69
CA THR A 345 12.75 -65.38 4.24
C THR A 345 12.90 -64.22 3.24
N GLN A 346 14.01 -63.48 3.32
CA GLN A 346 14.41 -62.57 2.24
C GLN A 346 15.15 -63.37 1.16
N PRO A 347 14.91 -63.05 -0.12
CA PRO A 347 15.93 -63.08 -1.14
C PRO A 347 16.30 -61.65 -1.58
N ASP A 348 17.59 -61.38 -1.77
CA ASP A 348 18.05 -60.13 -2.39
C ASP A 348 17.59 -60.05 -3.85
N PHE A 349 16.97 -58.94 -4.22
CA PHE A 349 16.78 -58.54 -5.61
C PHE A 349 17.31 -57.13 -5.84
N THR A 350 18.60 -57.05 -6.13
CA THR A 350 19.14 -55.94 -6.90
C THR A 350 18.65 -56.04 -8.36
N THR A 351 18.53 -54.89 -9.02
CA THR A 351 18.11 -54.68 -10.43
C THR A 351 16.59 -54.64 -10.70
N GLN A 352 16.19 -53.72 -11.59
CA GLN A 352 14.88 -53.59 -12.27
C GLN A 352 13.66 -52.97 -11.54
N LEU A 353 13.82 -51.80 -10.89
CA LEU A 353 12.67 -50.89 -10.61
C LEU A 353 12.92 -49.40 -10.97
N VAL A 354 13.87 -49.10 -11.86
CA VAL A 354 14.23 -47.72 -12.25
C VAL A 354 13.20 -47.05 -13.19
N GLY A 355 12.42 -47.84 -13.93
CA GLY A 355 11.48 -47.36 -14.96
C GLY A 355 10.38 -46.35 -14.51
N PRO A 356 9.72 -46.51 -13.35
CA PRO A 356 8.76 -45.52 -12.86
C PRO A 356 9.43 -44.27 -12.27
N GLU A 357 10.58 -44.41 -11.60
CA GLU A 357 11.33 -43.27 -11.03
C GLU A 357 11.86 -42.35 -12.15
N GLU A 358 12.44 -42.91 -13.22
CA GLU A 358 12.91 -42.15 -14.40
C GLU A 358 11.78 -41.30 -15.04
N ARG A 359 10.57 -41.85 -15.19
CA ARG A 359 9.44 -41.13 -15.81
C ARG A 359 8.90 -40.00 -14.94
N ASN A 360 8.71 -40.28 -13.65
CA ASN A 360 8.25 -39.30 -12.67
C ASN A 360 9.26 -38.14 -12.55
N PHE A 361 10.56 -38.43 -12.63
CA PHE A 361 11.59 -37.40 -12.75
C PHE A 361 11.48 -36.61 -14.08
N ASP A 362 11.33 -37.27 -15.23
CA ASP A 362 11.21 -36.59 -16.54
C ASP A 362 9.93 -35.75 -16.71
N GLU A 363 8.92 -35.94 -15.86
CA GLU A 363 7.73 -35.08 -15.76
C GLU A 363 7.99 -33.87 -14.85
N ARG A 364 8.48 -34.07 -13.62
CA ARG A 364 8.87 -32.97 -12.71
C ARG A 364 9.95 -32.05 -13.31
N LEU A 365 10.87 -32.60 -14.11
CA LEU A 365 11.86 -31.83 -14.85
C LEU A 365 11.22 -30.91 -15.91
N LYS A 366 10.17 -31.35 -16.62
CA LYS A 366 9.46 -30.49 -17.57
C LYS A 366 8.70 -29.38 -16.86
N GLU A 367 8.08 -29.68 -15.73
CA GLU A 367 7.40 -28.71 -14.88
C GLU A 367 8.37 -27.63 -14.36
N ALA A 368 9.49 -28.04 -13.77
CA ALA A 368 10.55 -27.13 -13.31
C ALA A 368 11.14 -26.27 -14.45
N LEU A 369 11.35 -26.84 -15.64
CA LEU A 369 11.79 -26.08 -16.81
C LEU A 369 10.72 -25.10 -17.31
N ALA A 370 9.44 -25.49 -17.36
CA ALA A 370 8.36 -24.62 -17.82
C ALA A 370 8.15 -23.40 -16.90
N LEU A 371 8.23 -23.60 -15.58
CA LEU A 371 8.19 -22.50 -14.59
C LEU A 371 9.35 -21.52 -14.81
N ILE A 372 10.57 -22.04 -14.97
CA ILE A 372 11.76 -21.21 -15.25
C ILE A 372 11.67 -20.52 -16.60
N GLU A 373 11.15 -21.16 -17.64
CA GLU A 373 11.03 -20.56 -18.98
C GLU A 373 9.95 -19.46 -19.02
N SER A 374 8.87 -19.61 -18.26
CA SER A 374 7.90 -18.52 -18.00
C SER A 374 8.57 -17.34 -17.28
N GLU A 375 9.34 -17.60 -16.22
CA GLU A 375 10.05 -16.55 -15.48
C GLU A 375 11.20 -15.90 -16.26
N LEU A 376 11.79 -16.61 -17.25
CA LEU A 376 12.78 -16.07 -18.18
C LEU A 376 12.11 -15.19 -19.24
N GLN A 377 10.93 -15.56 -19.75
CA GLN A 377 10.15 -14.74 -20.68
C GLN A 377 9.71 -13.40 -20.07
N ARG A 378 9.38 -13.40 -18.77
CA ARG A 378 9.12 -12.18 -17.97
C ARG A 378 10.36 -11.27 -17.85
N GLY A 379 11.56 -11.77 -18.10
CA GLY A 379 12.79 -10.97 -18.08
C GLY A 379 12.94 -10.17 -16.78
N GLU A 380 13.32 -8.91 -16.90
CA GLU A 380 13.47 -8.01 -15.75
C GLU A 380 12.20 -7.20 -15.40
N GLU A 381 11.04 -7.57 -15.96
CA GLU A 381 9.77 -6.86 -15.75
C GLU A 381 9.21 -7.05 -14.33
N LEU A 382 8.67 -5.96 -13.78
CA LEU A 382 8.13 -5.90 -12.43
C LEU A 382 6.61 -6.10 -12.41
N ARG A 383 6.13 -6.82 -11.39
CA ARG A 383 4.71 -6.99 -11.06
C ARG A 383 4.43 -6.48 -9.65
N GLU A 384 3.17 -6.22 -9.31
CA GLU A 384 2.79 -5.83 -7.94
C GLU A 384 3.21 -6.88 -6.90
N GLU A 385 3.26 -8.16 -7.31
CA GLU A 385 3.78 -9.30 -6.54
C GLU A 385 5.17 -9.01 -5.94
N ASP A 386 6.06 -8.37 -6.70
CA ASP A 386 7.45 -8.14 -6.31
C ASP A 386 7.59 -7.08 -5.19
N PHE A 387 6.56 -6.25 -4.97
CA PHE A 387 6.55 -5.17 -3.96
C PHE A 387 5.99 -5.62 -2.60
N ILE A 388 5.35 -6.79 -2.52
CA ILE A 388 4.64 -7.28 -1.33
C ILE A 388 5.54 -8.17 -0.45
N GLY A 389 6.71 -8.58 -0.96
CA GLY A 389 7.79 -9.20 -0.19
C GLY A 389 7.80 -10.74 -0.21
N GLU A 390 8.99 -11.31 -0.19
CA GLU A 390 9.18 -12.75 -0.38
C GLU A 390 8.72 -13.60 0.80
N LYS A 391 7.83 -14.55 0.50
CA LYS A 391 8.04 -15.94 0.93
C LYS A 391 8.65 -16.69 -0.25
N GLY A 392 9.58 -17.60 0.00
CA GLY A 392 10.21 -18.38 -1.06
C GLY A 392 9.16 -19.06 -1.93
N THR A 393 9.20 -18.81 -3.24
CA THR A 393 8.14 -19.23 -4.15
C THR A 393 8.03 -20.76 -4.20
N LEU A 394 6.82 -21.27 -4.46
CA LEU A 394 6.62 -22.71 -4.70
C LEU A 394 7.50 -23.21 -5.86
N GLU A 395 7.73 -22.35 -6.86
CA GLU A 395 8.61 -22.56 -8.01
C GLU A 395 10.06 -22.81 -7.59
N ASP A 396 10.62 -21.95 -6.73
CA ASP A 396 11.98 -22.11 -6.18
C ASP A 396 12.11 -23.42 -5.40
N GLY A 397 11.04 -23.85 -4.71
CA GLY A 397 10.94 -25.15 -4.06
C GLY A 397 11.00 -26.32 -5.06
N VAL A 398 10.10 -26.33 -6.05
CA VAL A 398 9.99 -27.37 -7.09
C VAL A 398 11.30 -27.52 -7.87
N VAL A 399 11.96 -26.42 -8.23
CA VAL A 399 13.26 -26.45 -8.92
C VAL A 399 14.36 -27.04 -8.03
N VAL A 400 14.47 -26.60 -6.78
CA VAL A 400 15.50 -27.09 -5.85
C VAL A 400 15.29 -28.58 -5.48
N GLU A 401 14.05 -29.04 -5.38
CA GLU A 401 13.75 -30.47 -5.18
C GLU A 401 14.06 -31.28 -6.44
N THR A 402 13.67 -30.78 -7.63
CA THR A 402 13.97 -31.43 -8.91
C THR A 402 15.48 -31.58 -9.12
N LEU A 403 16.27 -30.55 -8.82
CA LEU A 403 17.74 -30.63 -8.89
C LEU A 403 18.31 -31.74 -8.00
N LYS A 404 17.89 -31.81 -6.73
CA LYS A 404 18.33 -32.88 -5.79
C LYS A 404 17.87 -34.27 -6.24
N SER A 405 16.63 -34.39 -6.72
CA SER A 405 16.07 -35.65 -7.24
C SER A 405 16.78 -36.11 -8.51
N GLY A 406 17.34 -35.19 -9.30
CA GLY A 406 18.13 -35.50 -10.49
C GLY A 406 19.57 -35.89 -10.17
N GLU A 407 20.22 -35.20 -9.23
CA GLU A 407 21.57 -35.54 -8.77
C GLU A 407 21.62 -36.95 -8.17
N THR A 408 20.67 -37.29 -7.30
CA THR A 408 20.54 -38.64 -6.72
C THR A 408 20.13 -39.72 -7.75
N LEU A 409 19.48 -39.34 -8.85
CA LEU A 409 19.20 -40.25 -9.98
C LEU A 409 20.45 -40.45 -10.86
N LEU A 410 21.27 -39.41 -11.04
CA LEU A 410 22.53 -39.45 -11.79
C LEU A 410 23.52 -40.45 -11.17
N GLU A 411 23.72 -40.36 -9.85
CA GLU A 411 24.57 -41.29 -9.07
C GLU A 411 24.13 -42.74 -9.20
N ARG A 412 22.81 -42.99 -9.32
CA ARG A 412 22.19 -44.32 -9.37
C ARG A 412 22.02 -44.86 -10.79
N THR A 413 22.40 -44.10 -11.83
CA THR A 413 22.25 -44.48 -13.24
C THR A 413 23.53 -45.17 -13.76
N PRO A 414 23.50 -46.47 -14.10
CA PRO A 414 24.70 -47.20 -14.57
C PRO A 414 24.95 -47.10 -16.08
N ASP A 415 23.95 -46.67 -16.87
CA ASP A 415 24.06 -46.50 -18.32
C ASP A 415 24.68 -45.13 -18.64
N GLU A 416 25.86 -45.13 -19.26
CA GLU A 416 26.63 -43.92 -19.55
C GLU A 416 25.87 -42.94 -20.46
N LYS A 417 25.18 -43.45 -21.49
CA LYS A 417 24.45 -42.61 -22.47
C LYS A 417 23.18 -42.02 -21.87
N LYS A 418 22.54 -42.73 -20.92
CA LYS A 418 21.50 -42.14 -20.08
C LYS A 418 22.07 -41.08 -19.15
N ARG A 419 23.22 -41.34 -18.52
CA ARG A 419 23.88 -40.41 -17.58
C ARG A 419 24.25 -39.10 -18.27
N GLU A 420 24.96 -39.15 -19.41
CA GLU A 420 25.29 -37.97 -20.25
C GLU A 420 24.04 -37.14 -20.57
N LYS A 421 22.93 -37.79 -20.96
CA LYS A 421 21.68 -37.12 -21.32
C LYS A 421 20.97 -36.50 -20.11
N LEU A 422 21.07 -37.13 -18.93
CA LEU A 422 20.54 -36.61 -17.67
C LEU A 422 21.39 -35.45 -17.14
N GLU A 423 22.72 -35.54 -17.25
CA GLU A 423 23.67 -34.49 -16.88
C GLU A 423 23.51 -33.23 -17.74
N SER A 424 23.32 -33.40 -19.06
CA SER A 424 23.01 -32.31 -19.98
C SER A 424 21.72 -31.58 -19.60
N LYS A 425 20.64 -32.32 -19.32
CA LYS A 425 19.35 -31.79 -18.82
C LYS A 425 19.50 -31.03 -17.49
N LEU A 426 20.24 -31.60 -16.54
CA LEU A 426 20.45 -30.98 -15.23
C LEU A 426 21.33 -29.74 -15.31
N THR A 427 22.31 -29.73 -16.21
CA THR A 427 23.16 -28.56 -16.48
C THR A 427 22.35 -27.41 -17.09
N ASP A 428 21.44 -27.69 -18.03
CA ASP A 428 20.49 -26.70 -18.56
C ASP A 428 19.60 -26.11 -17.44
N LEU A 429 18.98 -26.97 -16.62
CA LEU A 429 18.16 -26.54 -15.48
C LEU A 429 18.96 -25.69 -14.47
N LYS A 430 20.20 -26.10 -14.13
CA LYS A 430 21.10 -25.36 -13.23
C LYS A 430 21.45 -23.98 -13.80
N ASN A 431 21.81 -23.91 -15.08
CA ASN A 431 22.20 -22.66 -15.74
C ASN A 431 21.02 -21.69 -15.82
N LYS A 432 19.86 -22.14 -16.33
CA LYS A 432 18.64 -21.32 -16.39
C LYS A 432 18.20 -20.86 -14.99
N TYR A 433 18.31 -21.71 -13.96
CA TYR A 433 17.97 -21.34 -12.58
C TYR A 433 18.95 -20.32 -11.98
N ALA A 434 20.24 -20.37 -12.35
CA ALA A 434 21.20 -19.33 -11.97
C ALA A 434 20.83 -17.97 -12.59
N THR A 435 20.54 -17.94 -13.89
CA THR A 435 20.06 -16.73 -14.58
C THR A 435 18.77 -16.17 -13.95
N ILE A 436 17.83 -17.04 -13.55
CA ILE A 436 16.63 -16.62 -12.80
C ILE A 436 16.95 -16.00 -11.45
N LYS A 437 18.00 -16.44 -10.74
CA LYS A 437 18.41 -15.80 -9.47
C LYS A 437 18.99 -14.41 -9.70
N ASP A 438 19.80 -14.23 -10.74
CA ASP A 438 20.34 -12.93 -11.10
C ASP A 438 19.22 -11.96 -11.53
N ILE A 439 18.26 -12.43 -12.33
CA ILE A 439 17.06 -11.68 -12.70
C ILE A 439 16.19 -11.34 -11.47
N LYS A 440 15.87 -12.30 -10.60
CA LYS A 440 15.12 -12.08 -9.35
C LYS A 440 15.86 -11.14 -8.37
N LEU A 441 17.19 -11.00 -8.48
CA LEU A 441 17.99 -10.03 -7.74
C LEU A 441 17.90 -8.62 -8.36
N ILE A 442 17.98 -8.50 -9.69
CA ILE A 442 17.81 -7.23 -10.41
C ILE A 442 16.40 -6.66 -10.19
N ARG A 443 15.35 -7.50 -10.29
CA ARG A 443 13.97 -7.09 -9.98
C ARG A 443 13.87 -6.52 -8.56
N ARG A 444 14.45 -7.20 -7.56
CA ARG A 444 14.49 -6.73 -6.16
C ARG A 444 15.21 -5.39 -5.99
N GLN A 445 16.30 -5.15 -6.72
CA GLN A 445 17.00 -3.87 -6.68
C GLN A 445 16.12 -2.74 -7.23
N ARG A 446 15.48 -2.93 -8.39
CA ARG A 446 14.53 -1.95 -8.95
C ARG A 446 13.32 -1.71 -8.06
N VAL A 447 12.76 -2.74 -7.43
CA VAL A 447 11.66 -2.60 -6.45
C VAL A 447 12.05 -1.65 -5.32
N VAL A 448 13.25 -1.81 -4.74
CA VAL A 448 13.74 -0.94 -3.66
C VAL A 448 13.92 0.51 -4.14
N GLU A 449 14.35 0.71 -5.39
CA GLU A 449 14.56 2.03 -5.98
C GLU A 449 13.24 2.74 -6.32
N ILE A 450 12.23 2.03 -6.86
CA ILE A 450 10.99 2.64 -7.36
C ILE A 450 9.77 2.52 -6.44
N ALA A 451 9.84 1.72 -5.38
CA ALA A 451 8.74 1.56 -4.43
C ALA A 451 8.13 2.89 -3.91
N PRO A 452 8.90 3.94 -3.55
CA PRO A 452 8.31 5.21 -3.11
C PRO A 452 7.41 5.83 -4.17
N THR A 453 7.87 5.87 -5.43
CA THR A 453 7.11 6.42 -6.56
C THR A 453 5.92 5.53 -6.94
N TRP A 454 6.05 4.20 -6.83
CA TRP A 454 4.95 3.27 -7.08
C TRP A 454 3.84 3.39 -6.03
N TYR A 455 4.17 3.46 -4.73
CA TYR A 455 3.19 3.68 -3.67
C TYR A 455 2.51 5.06 -3.78
N GLN A 456 3.23 6.10 -4.19
CA GLN A 456 2.65 7.42 -4.49
C GLN A 456 1.69 7.38 -5.68
N PHE A 457 2.11 6.80 -6.81
CA PHE A 457 1.25 6.60 -7.98
C PHE A 457 -0.02 5.83 -7.62
N ARG A 458 0.12 4.71 -6.88
CA ARG A 458 -0.99 3.85 -6.48
C ARG A 458 -2.01 4.62 -5.63
N ARG A 459 -1.55 5.31 -4.58
CA ARG A 459 -2.41 6.14 -3.73
C ARG A 459 -3.13 7.20 -4.56
N GLY A 460 -2.41 8.00 -5.34
CA GLY A 460 -3.01 9.03 -6.19
C GLY A 460 -3.98 8.47 -7.25
N LYS A 461 -3.75 7.25 -7.74
CA LYS A 461 -4.64 6.56 -8.69
C LYS A 461 -5.93 6.11 -8.02
N ASP A 462 -5.85 5.52 -6.83
CA ASP A 462 -7.03 5.10 -6.06
C ASP A 462 -7.83 6.33 -5.58
N ASP A 463 -7.17 7.37 -5.06
CA ASP A 463 -7.77 8.67 -4.70
C ASP A 463 -8.52 9.31 -5.87
N LEU A 464 -7.92 9.31 -7.06
CA LEU A 464 -8.50 9.94 -8.25
C LEU A 464 -9.64 9.09 -8.86
N LEU A 465 -9.57 7.76 -8.80
CA LEU A 465 -10.67 6.88 -9.20
C LEU A 465 -11.89 7.04 -8.27
N GLN A 466 -11.68 7.17 -6.96
CA GLN A 466 -12.75 7.47 -6.00
C GLN A 466 -13.32 8.87 -6.23
N TRP A 467 -12.49 9.89 -6.46
CA TRP A 467 -12.98 11.23 -6.82
C TRP A 467 -13.80 11.22 -8.11
N LEU A 468 -13.37 10.51 -9.16
CA LEU A 468 -14.11 10.41 -10.43
C LEU A 468 -15.48 9.73 -10.25
N LYS A 469 -15.58 8.73 -9.35
CA LYS A 469 -16.84 8.08 -8.96
C LYS A 469 -17.78 9.05 -8.23
N GLU A 470 -17.25 9.86 -7.31
CA GLU A 470 -18.03 10.90 -6.62
C GLU A 470 -18.45 12.03 -7.56
N ALA A 471 -17.55 12.54 -8.40
CA ALA A 471 -17.83 13.56 -9.39
C ALA A 471 -18.92 13.09 -10.35
N ASN A 472 -18.91 11.81 -10.75
CA ASN A 472 -19.99 11.21 -11.53
C ASN A 472 -21.35 11.27 -10.82
N ALA A 473 -21.40 10.96 -9.53
CA ALA A 473 -22.63 11.00 -8.73
C ALA A 473 -23.12 12.45 -8.51
N LYS A 474 -22.20 13.38 -8.21
CA LYS A 474 -22.48 14.82 -8.06
C LYS A 474 -23.01 15.41 -9.38
N LEU A 475 -22.41 15.07 -10.52
CA LEU A 475 -22.88 15.47 -11.86
C LEU A 475 -24.25 14.85 -12.20
N ALA A 476 -24.48 13.57 -11.90
CA ALA A 476 -25.79 12.93 -12.12
C ALA A 476 -26.89 13.54 -11.25
N ALA A 477 -26.59 13.99 -10.04
CA ALA A 477 -27.53 14.76 -9.21
C ALA A 477 -27.79 16.17 -9.78
N LEU A 478 -26.79 16.79 -10.42
CA LEU A 478 -26.91 18.07 -11.11
C LEU A 478 -27.75 18.00 -12.40
N GLU A 479 -27.85 16.84 -13.07
CA GLU A 479 -28.77 16.66 -14.22
C GLU A 479 -30.25 16.93 -13.86
N TYR A 480 -30.61 16.87 -12.57
CA TYR A 480 -31.98 17.08 -12.06
C TYR A 480 -32.06 18.24 -11.03
N SER A 481 -31.00 19.04 -10.87
CA SER A 481 -30.91 20.10 -9.86
C SER A 481 -30.57 21.45 -10.49
N THR A 482 -31.13 22.53 -9.94
CA THR A 482 -30.90 23.91 -10.40
C THR A 482 -29.98 24.68 -9.44
N ASP A 483 -28.96 24.01 -8.90
CA ASP A 483 -27.95 24.62 -8.02
C ASP A 483 -26.65 24.97 -8.80
N PRO A 484 -26.47 26.23 -9.26
CA PRO A 484 -25.25 26.66 -9.93
C PRO A 484 -24.05 26.78 -8.98
N ALA A 485 -24.26 26.90 -7.66
CA ALA A 485 -23.17 26.99 -6.68
C ALA A 485 -22.52 25.62 -6.46
N ALA A 486 -23.32 24.54 -6.39
CA ALA A 486 -22.83 23.18 -6.36
C ALA A 486 -22.01 22.82 -7.61
N PHE A 487 -22.47 23.20 -8.81
CA PHE A 487 -21.67 23.02 -10.03
C PHE A 487 -20.37 23.84 -10.00
N GLN A 488 -20.42 25.12 -9.62
CA GLN A 488 -19.21 25.96 -9.56
C GLN A 488 -18.20 25.48 -8.51
N ALA A 489 -18.64 24.87 -7.41
CA ALA A 489 -17.75 24.24 -6.44
C ALA A 489 -17.06 22.99 -7.04
N LEU A 490 -17.81 22.19 -7.80
CA LEU A 490 -17.31 20.97 -8.43
C LEU A 490 -16.35 21.23 -9.60
N ASP A 491 -16.57 22.31 -10.38
CA ASP A 491 -15.69 22.75 -11.47
C ASP A 491 -14.34 23.31 -10.97
N LYS A 492 -14.36 23.99 -9.80
CA LYS A 492 -13.14 24.35 -9.06
C LYS A 492 -12.40 23.09 -8.58
N GLU A 493 -13.11 22.07 -8.11
CA GLU A 493 -12.47 20.82 -7.69
C GLU A 493 -11.85 20.08 -8.88
N LEU A 494 -12.55 19.96 -10.02
CA LEU A 494 -11.99 19.41 -11.27
C LEU A 494 -10.69 20.13 -11.67
N SER A 495 -10.68 21.45 -11.59
CA SER A 495 -9.52 22.28 -11.95
C SER A 495 -8.29 21.96 -11.10
N ILE A 496 -8.47 21.68 -9.81
CA ILE A 496 -7.40 21.22 -8.90
C ILE A 496 -6.99 19.78 -9.24
N ARG A 497 -7.96 18.87 -9.42
CA ARG A 497 -7.73 17.44 -9.70
C ARG A 497 -7.00 17.22 -11.03
N ARG A 498 -7.15 18.12 -12.00
CA ARG A 498 -6.46 18.08 -13.30
C ARG A 498 -4.92 18.13 -13.16
N GLU A 499 -4.39 18.86 -12.18
CA GLU A 499 -2.94 18.87 -11.93
C GLU A 499 -2.46 17.62 -11.17
N GLY A 500 -3.30 17.06 -10.30
CA GLY A 500 -3.08 15.73 -9.73
C GLY A 500 -2.99 14.64 -10.81
N TYR A 501 -3.92 14.66 -11.78
CA TYR A 501 -3.91 13.74 -12.91
C TYR A 501 -2.65 13.89 -13.79
N ARG A 502 -2.21 15.13 -14.09
CA ARG A 502 -0.95 15.40 -14.81
C ARG A 502 0.27 14.85 -14.06
N THR A 503 0.34 15.09 -12.75
CA THR A 503 1.44 14.62 -11.89
C THR A 503 1.50 13.08 -11.87
N LEU A 504 0.36 12.43 -11.68
CA LEU A 504 0.22 10.98 -11.72
C LEU A 504 0.61 10.39 -13.09
N ARG A 505 0.26 11.07 -14.19
CA ARG A 505 0.66 10.64 -15.55
C ARG A 505 2.18 10.73 -15.77
N LYS A 506 2.87 11.70 -15.16
CA LYS A 506 4.34 11.78 -15.14
C LYS A 506 4.96 10.62 -14.35
N GLN A 507 4.47 10.38 -13.13
CA GLN A 507 4.91 9.25 -12.29
C GLN A 507 4.74 7.90 -13.02
N ALA A 508 3.62 7.70 -13.72
CA ALA A 508 3.38 6.49 -14.52
C ALA A 508 4.40 6.32 -15.67
N GLN A 509 4.77 7.42 -16.35
CA GLN A 509 5.79 7.39 -17.41
C GLN A 509 7.21 7.17 -16.86
N GLU A 510 7.51 7.65 -15.65
CA GLU A 510 8.78 7.41 -14.96
C GLU A 510 8.88 5.93 -14.56
N LEU A 511 7.90 5.41 -13.82
CA LEU A 511 7.84 3.99 -13.44
C LEU A 511 7.88 3.06 -14.66
N LYS A 512 7.22 3.42 -15.78
CA LYS A 512 7.28 2.63 -17.02
C LYS A 512 8.70 2.51 -17.60
N LYS A 513 9.56 3.52 -17.44
CA LYS A 513 10.98 3.45 -17.86
C LYS A 513 11.77 2.45 -17.02
N GLU A 514 11.45 2.36 -15.73
CA GLU A 514 12.09 1.45 -14.76
C GLU A 514 11.51 0.02 -14.78
N GLY A 515 10.83 -0.39 -15.85
CA GLY A 515 10.34 -1.76 -16.05
C GLY A 515 9.00 -2.09 -15.40
N ALA A 516 8.27 -1.10 -14.87
CA ALA A 516 6.93 -1.30 -14.28
C ALA A 516 5.76 -1.24 -15.29
N GLY A 517 6.04 -1.03 -16.58
CA GLY A 517 5.01 -0.81 -17.62
C GLY A 517 3.83 -1.80 -17.60
N PRO A 518 4.07 -3.14 -17.62
CA PRO A 518 3.01 -4.14 -17.73
C PRO A 518 1.95 -4.09 -16.62
N MET A 519 2.33 -3.73 -15.38
CA MET A 519 1.39 -3.61 -14.27
C MET A 519 0.67 -2.26 -14.21
N LEU A 520 1.19 -1.22 -14.88
CA LEU A 520 0.63 0.14 -14.85
C LEU A 520 -0.36 0.40 -15.98
N GLU A 521 -0.11 -0.13 -17.17
CA GLU A 521 -0.88 0.21 -18.38
C GLU A 521 -2.38 -0.10 -18.30
N PRO A 522 -2.86 -1.26 -17.78
CA PRO A 522 -4.29 -1.54 -17.69
C PRO A 522 -5.04 -0.56 -16.79
N GLU A 523 -4.45 -0.21 -15.65
CA GLU A 523 -5.03 0.69 -14.67
C GLU A 523 -4.93 2.17 -15.10
N LEU A 524 -3.84 2.57 -15.77
CA LEU A 524 -3.71 3.91 -16.37
C LEU A 524 -4.77 4.11 -17.47
N LEU A 525 -4.97 3.13 -18.35
CA LEU A 525 -5.98 3.17 -19.42
C LEU A 525 -7.40 3.23 -18.86
N ARG A 526 -7.67 2.53 -17.74
CA ARG A 526 -8.94 2.60 -17.01
C ARG A 526 -9.19 3.98 -16.42
N LEU A 527 -8.15 4.58 -15.82
CA LEU A 527 -8.20 5.92 -15.24
C LEU A 527 -8.40 7.00 -16.32
N GLU A 528 -7.63 6.96 -17.41
CA GLU A 528 -7.74 7.91 -18.53
C GLU A 528 -9.13 7.91 -19.17
N LYS A 529 -9.72 6.72 -19.38
CA LYS A 529 -11.11 6.61 -19.88
C LYS A 529 -12.13 7.25 -18.94
N ARG A 530 -12.00 7.07 -17.62
CA ARG A 530 -12.90 7.69 -16.63
C ARG A 530 -12.68 9.20 -16.50
N TRP A 531 -11.43 9.65 -16.62
CA TRP A 531 -11.10 11.08 -16.61
C TRP A 531 -11.78 11.81 -17.79
N ILE A 532 -11.61 11.29 -19.01
CA ILE A 532 -12.23 11.84 -20.23
C ILE A 532 -13.77 11.78 -20.16
N GLU A 533 -14.34 10.67 -19.66
CA GLU A 533 -15.80 10.53 -19.46
C GLU A 533 -16.37 11.65 -18.55
N ILE A 534 -15.62 12.04 -17.52
CA ILE A 534 -16.04 13.07 -16.57
C ILE A 534 -15.85 14.47 -17.13
N GLU A 535 -14.70 14.80 -17.74
CA GLU A 535 -14.52 16.11 -18.40
C GLU A 535 -15.58 16.34 -19.50
N SER A 536 -15.95 15.29 -20.25
CA SER A 536 -17.04 15.31 -21.25
C SER A 536 -18.46 15.44 -20.66
N LYS A 537 -18.62 15.38 -19.33
CA LYS A 537 -19.89 15.70 -18.64
C LYS A 537 -19.89 17.14 -18.12
N PHE A 538 -18.78 17.64 -17.59
CA PHE A 538 -18.67 19.05 -17.16
C PHE A 538 -18.98 20.04 -18.30
N THR A 539 -18.54 19.76 -19.53
CA THR A 539 -18.83 20.61 -20.70
C THR A 539 -20.32 20.76 -21.02
N LYS A 540 -21.20 19.88 -20.51
CA LYS A 540 -22.65 19.98 -20.67
C LYS A 540 -23.31 20.95 -19.68
N PHE A 541 -22.61 21.29 -18.59
CA PHE A 541 -23.12 22.14 -17.51
C PHE A 541 -22.53 23.55 -17.51
N GLN A 542 -21.47 23.79 -18.28
CA GLN A 542 -20.91 25.14 -18.44
C GLN A 542 -21.94 26.04 -19.17
N PRO A 543 -22.26 27.24 -18.64
CA PRO A 543 -23.25 28.12 -19.27
C PRO A 543 -22.81 28.57 -20.67
N PRO A 544 -23.72 28.64 -21.66
CA PRO A 544 -23.42 29.28 -22.93
C PRO A 544 -23.12 30.77 -22.67
N LEU A 545 -22.00 31.25 -23.21
CA LEU A 545 -21.58 32.65 -23.10
C LEU A 545 -22.55 33.56 -23.86
N TYR A 546 -23.52 34.12 -23.12
CA TYR A 546 -24.34 35.30 -23.41
C TYR A 546 -24.80 35.49 -24.87
N GLN A 547 -25.87 34.79 -25.27
CA GLN A 547 -26.57 35.07 -26.53
C GLN A 547 -27.78 36.02 -26.30
N PRO A 548 -27.92 37.12 -27.08
CA PRO A 548 -29.14 37.93 -27.07
C PRO A 548 -30.33 37.17 -27.69
N PRO A 549 -31.59 37.55 -27.37
CA PRO A 549 -32.74 36.65 -27.50
C PRO A 549 -33.14 36.34 -28.96
N SER A 550 -33.38 35.06 -29.23
CA SER A 550 -33.92 34.57 -30.50
C SER A 550 -35.44 34.69 -30.56
N TYR A 551 -35.96 35.09 -31.71
CA TYR A 551 -37.37 34.89 -32.06
C TYR A 551 -37.59 33.43 -32.47
N GLN A 552 -38.76 32.89 -32.12
CA GLN A 552 -39.10 31.49 -32.36
C GLN A 552 -39.22 31.19 -33.87
N LEU A 553 -38.73 30.02 -34.31
CA LEU A 553 -39.43 29.28 -35.35
C LEU A 553 -39.35 27.76 -35.15
N THR A 554 -40.49 27.14 -35.41
CA THR A 554 -40.90 25.75 -35.21
C THR A 554 -39.87 24.69 -35.64
N SER A 555 -39.74 23.63 -34.86
CA SER A 555 -38.96 22.44 -35.21
C SER A 555 -39.59 21.64 -36.36
N TYR A 556 -38.74 21.15 -37.26
CA TYR A 556 -39.05 20.05 -38.17
C TYR A 556 -37.89 19.03 -38.12
N GLN A 557 -38.21 17.76 -37.91
CA GLN A 557 -37.22 16.68 -37.95
C GLN A 557 -37.04 16.19 -39.39
N PRO A 558 -35.80 16.01 -39.88
CA PRO A 558 -35.49 15.13 -41.00
C PRO A 558 -35.15 13.73 -40.50
N ALA A 559 -35.78 12.70 -41.06
CA ALA A 559 -35.26 11.34 -41.02
C ALA A 559 -34.36 11.10 -42.25
N ASP A 560 -33.36 10.22 -42.09
CA ASP A 560 -32.62 9.42 -43.07
C ASP A 560 -32.55 9.85 -44.56
N PHE A 561 -31.35 9.87 -45.16
CA PHE A 561 -31.02 9.04 -46.36
C PHE A 561 -29.54 9.18 -46.83
N HIS A 562 -28.80 8.07 -46.74
CA HIS A 562 -27.81 7.50 -47.68
C HIS A 562 -26.81 8.36 -48.53
N VAL A 563 -25.51 8.25 -48.17
CA VAL A 563 -24.37 7.77 -49.01
C VAL A 563 -23.66 8.65 -50.10
N GLU A 564 -22.32 8.51 -50.09
CA GLU A 564 -21.26 8.81 -51.10
C GLU A 564 -20.83 10.26 -51.43
N GLY A 565 -19.50 10.46 -51.48
CA GLY A 565 -18.84 11.68 -51.95
C GLY A 565 -17.52 12.00 -51.21
N LYS A 566 -16.35 11.76 -51.84
CA LYS A 566 -15.04 12.19 -51.31
C LYS A 566 -14.52 13.44 -52.03
N THR A 567 -14.73 14.61 -51.42
CA THR A 567 -13.91 15.82 -51.59
C THR A 567 -14.05 16.67 -50.32
N PRO A 568 -13.05 17.50 -49.95
CA PRO A 568 -13.00 18.11 -48.62
C PRO A 568 -14.06 19.20 -48.44
N LEU A 569 -14.88 19.10 -47.39
CA LEU A 569 -15.69 20.22 -46.92
C LEU A 569 -14.77 21.24 -46.23
N THR A 570 -14.72 22.45 -46.79
CA THR A 570 -14.20 23.64 -46.11
C THR A 570 -15.24 24.13 -45.11
N ASP A 571 -15.43 23.41 -44.01
CA ASP A 571 -16.27 23.89 -42.91
C ASP A 571 -15.58 25.11 -42.27
N THR A 572 -16.30 26.23 -42.25
CA THR A 572 -15.84 27.47 -41.60
C THR A 572 -15.65 27.26 -40.10
N THR A 573 -16.42 26.35 -39.52
CA THR A 573 -16.34 25.95 -38.11
C THR A 573 -15.05 25.17 -37.81
N SER A 574 -14.66 24.22 -38.67
CA SER A 574 -13.42 23.46 -38.46
C SER A 574 -12.19 24.36 -38.63
N TYR A 575 -12.20 25.24 -39.64
CA TYR A 575 -11.10 26.18 -39.84
C TYR A 575 -10.93 27.18 -38.68
N LEU A 576 -12.03 27.64 -38.05
CA LEU A 576 -11.94 28.45 -36.83
C LEU A 576 -11.37 27.65 -35.64
N LEU A 577 -11.78 26.40 -35.46
CA LEU A 577 -11.23 25.52 -34.42
C LEU A 577 -9.73 25.25 -34.63
N GLU A 578 -9.29 25.03 -35.87
CA GLU A 578 -7.87 24.87 -36.22
C GLU A 578 -7.06 26.15 -35.92
N LEU A 579 -7.60 27.35 -36.17
CA LEU A 579 -6.95 28.61 -35.81
C LEU A 579 -6.83 28.80 -34.29
N ASP A 580 -7.86 28.43 -33.53
CA ASP A 580 -7.86 28.52 -32.07
C ASP A 580 -6.96 27.43 -31.43
N GLU A 581 -6.79 26.28 -32.08
CA GLU A 581 -5.80 25.25 -31.71
C GLU A 581 -4.35 25.73 -31.95
N LEU A 582 -4.07 26.35 -33.09
CA LEU A 582 -2.76 26.95 -33.38
C LEU A 582 -2.41 28.10 -32.39
N LEU A 583 -3.41 28.89 -31.96
CA LEU A 583 -3.26 29.88 -30.90
C LEU A 583 -2.93 29.23 -29.54
N LEU A 584 -3.46 28.03 -29.26
CA LEU A 584 -3.17 27.29 -28.04
C LEU A 584 -1.76 26.70 -28.04
N GLU A 585 -1.27 26.21 -29.18
CA GLU A 585 0.13 25.74 -29.29
C GLU A 585 1.12 26.91 -29.12
N LEU A 586 0.84 28.08 -29.70
CA LEU A 586 1.66 29.28 -29.48
C LEU A 586 1.78 29.64 -28.00
N ALA A 587 0.68 29.63 -27.24
CA ALA A 587 0.69 29.92 -25.81
C ALA A 587 1.50 28.90 -24.98
N LYS A 588 1.56 27.62 -25.41
CA LYS A 588 2.42 26.61 -24.78
C LYS A 588 3.90 26.88 -25.05
N ILE A 589 4.25 27.26 -26.28
CA ILE A 589 5.63 27.59 -26.65
C ILE A 589 6.09 28.86 -25.93
N GLU A 590 5.24 29.88 -25.79
CA GLU A 590 5.51 31.06 -24.96
C GLU A 590 5.78 30.65 -23.49
N GLN A 591 4.94 29.78 -22.92
CA GLN A 591 5.14 29.25 -21.57
C GLN A 591 6.48 28.49 -21.44
N GLY A 592 6.88 27.73 -22.47
CA GLY A 592 8.17 27.05 -22.54
C GLY A 592 9.36 28.03 -22.57
N LEU A 593 9.26 29.13 -23.31
CA LEU A 593 10.26 30.21 -23.37
C LEU A 593 10.37 31.03 -22.08
N LEU A 594 9.32 31.00 -21.24
CA LEU A 594 9.28 31.63 -19.93
C LEU A 594 9.70 30.67 -18.78
N ALA A 595 9.93 29.39 -19.07
CA ALA A 595 10.28 28.38 -18.07
C ALA A 595 11.60 28.72 -17.33
N PRO A 596 11.74 28.37 -16.03
CA PRO A 596 12.89 28.74 -15.22
C PRO A 596 14.23 28.23 -15.77
N GLU A 597 14.23 27.13 -16.52
CA GLU A 597 15.39 26.58 -17.21
C GLU A 597 16.00 27.57 -18.22
N LEU A 598 15.16 28.42 -18.84
CA LEU A 598 15.57 29.43 -19.83
C LEU A 598 15.58 30.86 -19.26
N THR A 599 14.95 31.10 -18.10
CA THR A 599 14.81 32.43 -17.49
C THR A 599 15.64 32.64 -16.20
N ALA A 600 16.20 31.59 -15.59
CA ALA A 600 17.06 31.72 -14.41
C ALA A 600 18.43 32.35 -14.72
N GLY A 601 19.07 32.89 -13.68
CA GLY A 601 20.26 33.72 -13.79
C GLY A 601 21.53 32.97 -14.24
N ASN A 602 22.00 33.30 -15.45
CA ASN A 602 23.36 33.22 -15.95
C ASN A 602 24.13 31.88 -15.77
N PHE A 603 24.17 31.09 -16.85
CA PHE A 603 25.18 30.06 -17.16
C PHE A 603 25.21 28.78 -16.30
N ALA A 604 24.22 28.55 -15.43
CA ALA A 604 24.02 27.24 -14.83
C ALA A 604 23.49 26.22 -15.86
N GLU A 605 24.31 25.22 -16.21
CA GLU A 605 23.96 24.08 -17.08
C GLU A 605 23.55 24.42 -18.53
N LEU A 606 24.37 25.19 -19.24
CA LEU A 606 24.24 25.46 -20.69
C LEU A 606 23.76 24.27 -21.55
N PRO A 607 24.25 23.01 -21.41
CA PRO A 607 23.78 21.89 -22.23
C PRO A 607 22.30 21.50 -22.01
N ARG A 608 21.70 21.84 -20.85
CA ARG A 608 20.26 21.67 -20.62
C ARG A 608 19.46 22.81 -21.24
N GLN A 609 19.97 24.03 -21.16
CA GLN A 609 19.37 25.21 -21.79
C GLN A 609 19.37 25.08 -23.32
N GLU A 610 20.49 24.65 -23.91
CA GLU A 610 20.62 24.34 -25.33
C GLU A 610 19.62 23.25 -25.76
N LYS A 611 19.54 22.14 -25.02
CA LYS A 611 18.58 21.07 -25.32
C LYS A 611 17.11 21.52 -25.23
N ALA A 612 16.78 22.41 -24.29
CA ALA A 612 15.44 23.00 -24.19
C ALA A 612 15.15 23.93 -25.40
N LEU A 613 16.10 24.76 -25.82
CA LEU A 613 15.97 25.61 -27.01
C LEU A 613 15.96 24.82 -28.33
N GLN A 614 16.59 23.65 -28.39
CA GLN A 614 16.45 22.72 -29.52
C GLN A 614 15.04 22.10 -29.57
N GLY A 615 14.46 21.75 -28.41
CA GLY A 615 13.07 21.28 -28.33
C GLY A 615 12.07 22.33 -28.79
N VAL A 616 12.14 23.54 -28.21
CA VAL A 616 11.31 24.70 -28.62
C VAL A 616 11.50 25.05 -30.11
N GLY A 617 12.72 24.91 -30.64
CA GLY A 617 12.99 25.10 -32.07
C GLY A 617 12.23 24.11 -32.95
N ALA A 618 12.21 22.83 -32.60
CA ALA A 618 11.48 21.79 -33.35
C ALA A 618 9.95 21.97 -33.26
N GLU A 619 9.45 22.44 -32.10
CA GLU A 619 8.02 22.78 -31.92
C GLU A 619 7.64 23.99 -32.81
N LEU A 620 8.51 25.00 -32.92
CA LEU A 620 8.32 26.13 -33.84
C LEU A 620 8.42 25.75 -35.32
N GLU A 621 9.35 24.87 -35.71
CA GLU A 621 9.45 24.38 -37.09
C GLU A 621 8.16 23.65 -37.52
N TRP A 622 7.65 22.74 -36.69
CA TRP A 622 6.36 22.07 -36.94
C TRP A 622 5.18 23.05 -36.99
N LEU A 623 5.14 24.02 -36.08
CA LEU A 623 4.05 24.99 -36.02
C LEU A 623 4.07 25.96 -37.22
N SER A 624 5.25 26.32 -37.73
CA SER A 624 5.41 27.08 -38.97
C SER A 624 4.79 26.37 -40.18
N ASP A 625 5.04 25.07 -40.34
CA ASP A 625 4.46 24.28 -41.44
C ASP A 625 2.93 24.21 -41.31
N SER A 626 2.41 24.03 -40.10
CA SER A 626 0.96 23.99 -39.83
C SER A 626 0.26 25.34 -40.05
N LEU A 627 0.93 26.45 -39.70
CA LEU A 627 0.49 27.82 -39.99
C LEU A 627 0.48 28.11 -41.50
N LEU A 628 1.49 27.66 -42.23
CA LEU A 628 1.57 27.81 -43.68
C LEU A 628 0.45 27.03 -44.38
N ALA A 629 0.26 25.75 -44.04
CA ALA A 629 -0.83 24.92 -44.56
C ALA A 629 -2.23 25.46 -44.19
N THR A 630 -2.34 26.26 -43.14
CA THR A 630 -3.60 26.92 -42.75
C THR A 630 -3.81 28.22 -43.54
N ARG A 631 -2.77 29.07 -43.68
CA ARG A 631 -2.80 30.26 -44.53
C ARG A 631 -3.04 29.96 -46.02
N GLU A 632 -2.56 28.82 -46.54
CA GLU A 632 -2.88 28.38 -47.92
C GLU A 632 -4.38 28.10 -48.12
N ARG A 633 -5.09 27.69 -47.06
CA ARG A 633 -6.55 27.40 -47.08
C ARG A 633 -7.40 28.66 -46.83
N GLN A 634 -6.83 29.71 -46.23
CA GLN A 634 -7.51 30.97 -45.92
C GLN A 634 -8.36 31.55 -47.07
N PRO A 635 -7.89 31.66 -48.33
CA PRO A 635 -8.67 32.33 -49.38
C PRO A 635 -9.93 31.54 -49.74
N SER A 636 -9.82 30.21 -49.77
CA SER A 636 -10.93 29.29 -50.05
C SER A 636 -11.98 29.32 -48.93
N VAL A 637 -11.53 29.33 -47.66
CA VAL A 637 -12.45 29.40 -46.51
C VAL A 637 -13.11 30.77 -46.43
N LEU A 638 -12.40 31.88 -46.62
CA LEU A 638 -13.00 33.22 -46.62
C LEU A 638 -14.02 33.44 -47.76
N HIS A 639 -13.89 32.70 -48.88
CA HIS A 639 -14.89 32.71 -49.95
C HIS A 639 -16.13 31.85 -49.65
N ALA A 640 -16.00 30.85 -48.78
CA ALA A 640 -17.10 29.97 -48.34
C ALA A 640 -17.77 30.42 -47.03
N ALA A 641 -17.09 31.25 -46.23
CA ALA A 641 -17.53 31.69 -44.91
C ALA A 641 -18.73 32.64 -44.95
N SER A 642 -19.55 32.60 -43.91
CA SER A 642 -20.64 33.57 -43.76
C SER A 642 -20.10 34.98 -43.48
N ALA A 643 -20.87 36.01 -43.83
CA ALA A 643 -20.52 37.41 -43.53
C ALA A 643 -20.40 37.71 -42.02
N ALA A 644 -20.89 36.82 -41.14
CA ALA A 644 -20.71 36.92 -39.69
C ALA A 644 -19.45 36.20 -39.18
N ASP A 645 -18.84 35.31 -39.99
CA ASP A 645 -17.69 34.50 -39.62
C ASP A 645 -16.37 35.02 -40.22
N VAL A 646 -16.41 35.59 -41.43
CA VAL A 646 -15.29 36.36 -42.02
C VAL A 646 -14.57 37.27 -41.01
N PRO A 647 -15.26 38.16 -40.25
CA PRO A 647 -14.58 39.02 -39.26
C PRO A 647 -14.01 38.27 -38.06
N LYS A 648 -14.53 37.08 -37.71
CA LYS A 648 -13.96 36.21 -36.66
C LYS A 648 -12.66 35.57 -37.13
N ILE A 649 -12.68 35.03 -38.37
CA ILE A 649 -11.53 34.41 -39.02
C ILE A 649 -10.39 35.42 -39.16
N GLU A 650 -10.69 36.64 -39.62
CA GLU A 650 -9.72 37.73 -39.65
C GLU A 650 -9.18 38.11 -38.26
N ALA A 651 -10.02 38.07 -37.21
CA ALA A 651 -9.58 38.38 -35.85
C ALA A 651 -8.65 37.30 -35.28
N SER A 652 -9.00 36.01 -35.38
CA SER A 652 -8.14 34.91 -34.94
C SER A 652 -6.84 34.88 -35.75
N LEU A 653 -6.87 35.11 -37.07
CA LEU A 653 -5.64 35.21 -37.90
C LEU A 653 -4.73 36.37 -37.48
N ARG A 654 -5.26 37.58 -37.29
CA ARG A 654 -4.44 38.74 -36.85
C ARG A 654 -3.83 38.51 -35.46
N ARG A 655 -4.56 37.82 -34.56
CA ARG A 655 -4.02 37.41 -33.27
C ARG A 655 -2.91 36.38 -33.46
N LEU A 656 -3.14 35.32 -34.23
CA LEU A 656 -2.19 34.25 -34.52
C LEU A 656 -0.88 34.79 -35.09
N ASP A 657 -0.95 35.76 -36.01
CA ASP A 657 0.19 36.49 -36.55
C ASP A 657 0.97 37.26 -35.46
N THR A 658 0.26 37.93 -34.54
CA THR A 658 0.84 38.74 -33.46
C THR A 658 1.54 37.86 -32.41
N GLU A 659 0.89 36.77 -31.97
CA GLU A 659 1.46 35.84 -31.00
C GLU A 659 2.65 35.08 -31.63
N TRP A 660 2.60 34.75 -32.93
CA TRP A 660 3.72 34.14 -33.66
C TRP A 660 4.94 35.07 -33.74
N GLU A 661 4.73 36.35 -34.05
CA GLU A 661 5.81 37.34 -34.02
C GLU A 661 6.39 37.54 -32.60
N ASN A 662 5.54 37.56 -31.56
CA ASN A 662 5.97 37.64 -30.16
C ASN A 662 6.86 36.43 -29.78
N VAL A 663 6.35 35.21 -29.96
CA VAL A 663 7.04 33.96 -29.60
C VAL A 663 8.34 33.78 -30.41
N ASN A 664 8.34 34.08 -31.71
CA ASN A 664 9.55 33.98 -32.52
C ASN A 664 10.60 35.02 -32.10
N ASN A 665 10.21 36.26 -31.77
CA ASN A 665 11.14 37.26 -31.21
C ASN A 665 11.70 36.81 -29.84
N MET A 666 10.88 36.20 -28.98
CA MET A 666 11.33 35.64 -27.70
C MET A 666 12.33 34.48 -27.89
N TYR A 667 12.09 33.60 -28.86
CA TYR A 667 13.00 32.51 -29.21
C TYR A 667 14.34 33.05 -29.75
N ASP A 668 14.30 33.98 -30.70
CA ASP A 668 15.50 34.62 -31.26
C ASP A 668 16.29 35.41 -30.21
N ALA A 669 15.61 35.98 -29.20
CA ALA A 669 16.25 36.66 -28.06
C ALA A 669 16.88 35.69 -27.02
N ARG A 670 16.49 34.41 -27.02
CA ARG A 670 17.11 33.34 -26.20
C ARG A 670 18.22 32.58 -26.95
N LYS A 671 18.25 32.70 -28.28
CA LYS A 671 19.16 32.00 -29.20
C LYS A 671 20.44 32.78 -29.53
N ARG A 672 20.51 34.05 -29.13
CA ARG A 672 21.65 34.99 -29.33
C ARG A 672 22.49 35.14 -28.07
#